data_AF-A0A6P4IR70-F1
#
_entry.id   AF-A0A6P4IR70-F1
#
_cell.length_a   1.000
_cell.length_b   1.000
_cell.length_c   1.000
_cell.angle_alpha   90.00
_cell.angle_beta   90.00
_cell.angle_gamma   90.00
#
_symmetry.space_group_name_H-M   'P 1'
#
loop_
_entity.id
_entity.type
_entity.pdbx_description
1 polymer ?
#
loop_
_entity_poly.entity_id
_entity_poly.type
_entity_poly.pdbx_seq_one_letter_code
_entity_poly.pdbx_strand_id
1 'polypeptide(L)'
;MSTFKPKFLKPDTDDAISDNVGGEQQSSAFVFNAHHNLGLGEQRERLPIRQYRDQILYCLEKHQVVILVGETGSGKSTQVPQYLYEWGWHSKALIGITEPRRVSTVTLANRVAQERGELVGDTVGYVVRFLERITSETKIKFMTEGILLRELLADPLLTQYGVIIVDEAHERNMLTDMVLGLLKKILRKRSSLKLIISSATIDAGFFSEFFSWPGSGEVSVKLSIEGRMHAVSNFYLNEPCADYVKETVETVWKLHQKEPPGDILAFLTGQEEVLEALDLLREYIASSEQQNLKVLPMYGSMSSTDQLAVFFTPPKGVRKVVLATNIAETSITIPGIVYVIDCGYVKVKWYNPKTCSDSLVVVPVSKASAVQRAGRAGRMRPGKVYRLYTKADYEALAPRQPPEMRRSEMSGAVLQLKALGIANILRFDFPSPPPAQNLLSALETLFALDAINEQGNLTKPVGYLLAELPFSAMLSKMLFVSGQMGCSEEIITIIAMLQVQSVFSRPVSAVAQQSGRIAHRHFEVAEGDFITLLNVFTGFVEEGMTKEFCGQYYLIYRNMKRAYELREQLVTLARKKYGIPIFSCKGDVETLCKCITAGFFTQVAYLHHSGVYRQISSGTELAIHPNSTLYTLPQAQYVVYGELLQTTKLFMNHVTVIKREWLTELAPHYYQQTTVRD
;
A
#
# COMPACT_ATOMS: atom_id res chain seq x y z
N MET A 1 10.69 -30.32 -25.95
CA MET A 1 11.75 -29.38 -25.53
C MET A 1 12.04 -28.45 -26.71
N SER A 2 11.26 -27.39 -26.87
CA SER A 2 11.53 -26.31 -27.83
C SER A 2 12.21 -25.15 -27.07
N THR A 3 13.31 -24.66 -27.62
CA THR A 3 14.07 -23.53 -27.10
C THR A 3 13.39 -22.23 -27.53
N PHE A 4 12.84 -21.49 -26.57
CA PHE A 4 12.30 -20.14 -26.73
C PHE A 4 13.36 -19.23 -27.37
N LYS A 5 13.02 -18.56 -28.48
CA LYS A 5 13.84 -17.54 -29.13
C LYS A 5 13.08 -16.20 -29.13
N PRO A 6 13.74 -15.08 -28.79
CA PRO A 6 13.09 -13.79 -28.59
C PRO A 6 12.54 -13.14 -29.87
N LYS A 7 11.42 -12.42 -29.69
CA LYS A 7 10.54 -11.77 -30.66
C LYS A 7 11.12 -10.58 -31.42
N PHE A 8 12.06 -10.80 -32.32
CA PHE A 8 12.22 -9.89 -33.46
C PHE A 8 12.35 -10.66 -34.80
N LEU A 9 11.20 -10.70 -35.52
CA LEU A 9 10.82 -11.10 -36.91
C LEU A 9 11.08 -12.56 -37.39
N LYS A 10 10.22 -13.25 -38.21
CA LYS A 10 9.33 -12.87 -39.35
C LYS A 10 8.05 -13.77 -39.53
N PRO A 11 7.10 -13.48 -40.47
CA PRO A 11 5.62 -13.63 -40.32
C PRO A 11 4.94 -14.79 -41.09
N ASP A 12 3.77 -15.25 -40.61
CA ASP A 12 2.46 -15.29 -41.32
C ASP A 12 1.43 -16.28 -40.69
N THR A 13 0.14 -15.89 -40.76
CA THR A 13 -1.16 -16.60 -40.61
C THR A 13 -1.85 -16.81 -39.23
N ASP A 14 -2.97 -16.06 -39.10
CA ASP A 14 -4.30 -16.25 -38.45
C ASP A 14 -4.68 -17.68 -37.97
N ASP A 15 -5.52 -17.96 -36.96
CA ASP A 15 -6.75 -17.29 -36.51
C ASP A 15 -7.25 -17.79 -35.11
N ALA A 16 -7.95 -16.89 -34.40
CA ALA A 16 -9.05 -17.03 -33.40
C ALA A 16 -9.03 -18.04 -32.21
N ILE A 17 -9.09 -17.49 -30.98
CA ILE A 17 -9.56 -18.18 -29.74
C ILE A 17 -10.70 -17.38 -29.09
N SER A 18 -11.74 -18.11 -28.68
CA SER A 18 -12.94 -17.64 -27.97
C SER A 18 -12.78 -17.57 -26.44
N ASP A 19 -13.40 -16.54 -25.87
CA ASP A 19 -13.41 -16.08 -24.48
C ASP A 19 -13.81 -17.10 -23.39
N ASN A 20 -13.15 -17.00 -22.22
CA ASN A 20 -13.87 -16.87 -20.95
C ASN A 20 -13.01 -16.30 -19.79
N VAL A 21 -13.59 -15.27 -19.16
CA VAL A 21 -13.19 -14.43 -18.02
C VAL A 21 -13.28 -15.25 -16.71
N GLY A 22 -12.52 -15.08 -15.62
CA GLY A 22 -11.55 -14.10 -15.15
C GLY A 22 -11.34 -14.29 -13.63
N GLY A 23 -10.31 -13.63 -13.05
CA GLY A 23 -10.17 -13.46 -11.59
C GLY A 23 -8.73 -13.28 -11.10
N GLU A 24 -8.39 -12.11 -10.51
CA GLU A 24 -8.30 -11.91 -9.02
C GLU A 24 -7.21 -10.87 -8.57
N GLN A 25 -7.51 -10.04 -7.55
CA GLN A 25 -6.68 -9.46 -6.44
C GLN A 25 -7.64 -8.84 -5.41
N GLN A 26 -8.42 -9.74 -4.79
CA GLN A 26 -9.10 -9.51 -3.52
C GLN A 26 -8.07 -9.76 -2.42
N SER A 27 -7.66 -8.81 -1.59
CA SER A 27 -7.31 -9.21 -0.21
C SER A 27 -8.56 -9.85 0.41
N SER A 28 -8.41 -10.72 1.40
CA SER A 28 -9.52 -11.49 1.96
C SER A 28 -10.77 -10.61 2.21
N ALA A 29 -11.80 -10.78 1.37
CA ALA A 29 -13.13 -10.19 1.57
C ALA A 29 -13.88 -10.89 2.72
N PHE A 30 -13.13 -11.49 3.65
CA PHE A 30 -13.69 -12.21 4.79
C PHE A 30 -13.85 -11.24 5.95
N VAL A 31 -15.04 -10.66 6.03
CA VAL A 31 -15.51 -10.01 7.25
C VAL A 31 -16.01 -11.12 8.17
N PHE A 32 -15.21 -11.49 9.18
CA PHE A 32 -15.64 -12.47 10.17
C PHE A 32 -16.94 -11.99 10.85
N ASN A 33 -17.97 -12.84 10.77
CA ASN A 33 -19.28 -12.57 11.35
C ASN A 33 -19.67 -13.72 12.29
N ALA A 34 -19.55 -13.46 13.59
CA ALA A 34 -19.94 -14.40 14.65
C ALA A 34 -21.44 -14.76 14.61
N HIS A 35 -22.25 -13.99 13.89
CA HIS A 35 -23.70 -14.14 13.80
C HIS A 35 -24.17 -14.51 12.38
N HIS A 36 -23.31 -15.10 11.54
CA HIS A 36 -23.66 -15.49 10.17
C HIS A 36 -24.91 -16.38 10.05
N ASN A 37 -25.25 -17.12 11.10
CA ASN A 37 -26.46 -17.97 11.17
C ASN A 37 -27.76 -17.19 11.37
N LEU A 38 -27.70 -15.90 11.73
CA LEU A 38 -28.87 -15.03 11.88
C LEU A 38 -29.21 -14.35 10.55
N GLY A 39 -30.45 -13.91 10.37
CA GLY A 39 -30.81 -13.06 9.24
C GLY A 39 -30.02 -11.74 9.23
N LEU A 40 -29.71 -11.18 8.06
CA LEU A 40 -28.90 -9.96 7.93
C LEU A 40 -29.46 -8.78 8.74
N GLY A 41 -30.80 -8.64 8.84
CA GLY A 41 -31.44 -7.63 9.68
C GLY A 41 -31.12 -7.79 11.18
N GLU A 42 -31.24 -9.01 11.71
CA GLU A 42 -30.90 -9.29 13.12
C GLU A 42 -29.42 -9.09 13.43
N GLN A 43 -28.54 -9.40 12.47
CA GLN A 43 -27.11 -9.13 12.59
C GLN A 43 -26.85 -7.63 12.75
N ARG A 44 -27.50 -6.79 11.92
CA ARG A 44 -27.36 -5.33 11.97
C ARG A 44 -27.83 -4.76 13.32
N GLU A 45 -28.96 -5.26 13.83
CA GLU A 45 -29.53 -4.79 15.11
C GLU A 45 -28.65 -5.12 16.32
N ARG A 46 -27.83 -6.17 16.25
CA ARG A 46 -26.94 -6.57 17.36
C ARG A 46 -25.61 -5.82 17.42
N LEU A 47 -25.28 -5.03 16.39
CA LEU A 47 -24.03 -4.27 16.32
C LEU A 47 -24.01 -3.15 17.38
N PRO A 48 -22.87 -2.91 18.07
CA PRO A 48 -22.77 -1.87 19.09
C PRO A 48 -23.17 -0.46 18.62
N ILE A 49 -22.96 -0.14 17.34
CA ILE A 49 -23.30 1.17 16.78
C ILE A 49 -24.82 1.43 16.72
N ARG A 50 -25.66 0.38 16.74
CA ARG A 50 -27.11 0.51 16.53
C ARG A 50 -27.79 1.42 17.54
N GLN A 51 -27.37 1.37 18.80
CA GLN A 51 -27.91 2.21 19.88
C GLN A 51 -27.56 3.70 19.72
N TYR A 52 -26.55 4.01 18.91
CA TYR A 52 -26.08 5.38 18.66
C TYR A 52 -26.64 5.98 17.36
N ARG A 53 -27.48 5.27 16.60
CA ARG A 53 -28.02 5.71 15.29
C ARG A 53 -28.59 7.13 15.35
N ASP A 54 -29.54 7.37 16.25
CA ASP A 54 -30.24 8.65 16.31
C ASP A 54 -29.32 9.78 16.84
N GLN A 55 -28.38 9.44 17.73
CA GLN A 55 -27.36 10.38 18.21
C GLN A 55 -26.40 10.79 17.09
N ILE A 56 -25.97 9.86 16.24
CA ILE A 56 -25.10 10.16 15.08
C ILE A 56 -25.82 11.13 14.14
N LEU A 57 -27.08 10.85 13.81
CA LEU A 57 -27.89 11.71 12.92
C LEU A 57 -28.10 13.11 13.53
N TYR A 58 -28.46 13.18 14.81
CA TYR A 58 -28.61 14.45 15.53
C TYR A 58 -27.31 15.27 15.53
N CYS A 59 -26.18 14.63 15.84
CA CYS A 59 -24.87 15.27 15.85
C CYS A 59 -24.50 15.83 14.47
N LEU A 60 -24.78 15.10 13.40
CA LEU A 60 -24.48 15.53 12.03
C LEU A 60 -25.36 16.70 11.55
N GLU A 61 -26.62 16.75 11.99
CA GLU A 61 -27.50 17.89 11.72
C GLU A 61 -26.96 19.16 12.42
N LYS A 62 -26.59 19.04 13.70
CA LYS A 62 -26.16 20.16 14.55
C LYS A 62 -24.74 20.65 14.28
N HIS A 63 -23.81 19.74 13.97
CA HIS A 63 -22.39 20.06 13.81
C HIS A 63 -21.96 19.82 12.36
N GLN A 64 -20.93 20.51 11.91
CA GLN A 64 -20.42 20.31 10.55
C GLN A 64 -19.49 19.09 10.49
N VAL A 65 -18.79 18.80 11.59
CA VAL A 65 -17.85 17.69 11.72
C VAL A 65 -18.27 16.78 12.88
N VAL A 66 -18.35 15.47 12.64
CA VAL A 66 -18.60 14.47 13.67
C VAL A 66 -17.41 13.52 13.74
N ILE A 67 -16.77 13.43 14.91
CA ILE A 67 -15.65 12.52 15.15
C ILE A 67 -16.20 11.29 15.86
N LEU A 68 -16.31 10.19 15.11
CA LEU A 68 -16.84 8.93 15.57
C LEU A 68 -15.70 8.01 16.00
N VAL A 69 -15.59 7.77 17.30
CA VAL A 69 -14.61 6.86 17.88
C VAL A 69 -15.30 5.55 18.25
N GLY A 70 -14.76 4.43 17.79
CA GLY A 70 -15.24 3.12 18.19
C GLY A 70 -14.38 2.01 17.62
N GLU A 71 -14.29 0.87 18.29
CA GLU A 71 -13.41 -0.22 17.89
C GLU A 71 -13.75 -0.84 16.53
N THR A 72 -12.81 -1.58 15.93
CA THR A 72 -13.08 -2.42 14.75
C THR A 72 -14.17 -3.43 15.06
N GLY A 73 -15.15 -3.59 14.17
CA GLY A 73 -16.27 -4.52 14.36
C GLY A 73 -17.49 -3.92 15.08
N SER A 74 -17.42 -2.66 15.52
CA SER A 74 -18.58 -1.94 16.08
C SER A 74 -19.68 -1.64 15.06
N GLY A 75 -19.37 -1.67 13.76
CA GLY A 75 -20.31 -1.40 12.66
C GLY A 75 -20.21 0.00 12.02
N LYS A 76 -19.20 0.81 12.35
CA LYS A 76 -19.00 2.18 11.80
C LYS A 76 -19.06 2.22 10.27
N SER A 77 -18.16 1.49 9.63
CA SER A 77 -17.94 1.50 8.17
C SER A 77 -19.13 0.95 7.37
N THR A 78 -19.92 0.05 7.97
CA THR A 78 -21.06 -0.58 7.30
C THR A 78 -22.38 0.14 7.57
N GLN A 79 -22.64 0.55 8.81
CA GLN A 79 -23.95 1.05 9.20
C GLN A 79 -24.11 2.56 9.06
N VAL A 80 -23.07 3.37 9.31
CA VAL A 80 -23.18 4.84 9.22
C VAL A 80 -23.65 5.30 7.82
N PRO A 81 -23.09 4.80 6.70
CA PRO A 81 -23.58 5.15 5.37
C PRO A 81 -25.06 4.81 5.15
N GLN A 82 -25.50 3.66 5.69
CA GLN A 82 -26.88 3.21 5.59
C GLN A 82 -27.83 4.10 6.40
N TYR A 83 -27.44 4.50 7.62
CA TYR A 83 -28.24 5.42 8.44
C TYR A 83 -28.43 6.77 7.76
N LEU A 84 -27.38 7.30 7.11
CA LEU A 84 -27.47 8.55 6.35
C LEU A 84 -28.40 8.41 5.14
N TYR A 85 -28.29 7.28 4.43
CA TYR A 85 -29.18 7.00 3.31
C TYR A 85 -30.65 6.90 3.74
N GLU A 86 -30.93 6.10 4.77
CA GLU A 86 -32.27 5.90 5.36
C GLU A 86 -32.88 7.22 5.87
N TRP A 87 -32.06 8.12 6.41
CA TRP A 87 -32.48 9.44 6.85
C TRP A 87 -32.72 10.44 5.70
N GLY A 88 -32.34 10.08 4.46
CA GLY A 88 -32.62 10.89 3.28
C GLY A 88 -31.48 11.81 2.82
N TRP A 89 -30.25 11.67 3.35
CA TRP A 89 -29.11 12.50 2.91
C TRP A 89 -28.81 12.38 1.41
N HIS A 90 -29.08 11.21 0.84
CA HIS A 90 -28.91 10.91 -0.58
C HIS A 90 -29.81 11.73 -1.52
N SER A 91 -30.91 12.31 -1.01
CA SER A 91 -31.84 13.11 -1.82
C SER A 91 -31.24 14.44 -2.27
N LYS A 92 -30.24 14.95 -1.54
CA LYS A 92 -29.59 16.24 -1.80
C LYS A 92 -28.33 16.08 -2.63
N ALA A 93 -27.54 15.04 -2.34
CA ALA A 93 -26.23 14.78 -2.95
C ALA A 93 -25.74 13.38 -2.53
N LEU A 94 -24.61 12.94 -3.10
CA LEU A 94 -24.02 11.63 -2.79
C LEU A 94 -23.46 11.56 -1.35
N ILE A 95 -23.46 10.35 -0.80
CA ILE A 95 -22.77 9.98 0.44
C ILE A 95 -21.44 9.36 0.02
N GLY A 96 -20.33 10.07 0.26
CA GLY A 96 -18.98 9.60 -0.07
C GLY A 96 -18.29 8.98 1.13
N ILE A 97 -17.65 7.83 0.96
CA ILE A 97 -16.86 7.17 2.00
C ILE A 97 -15.46 6.94 1.46
N THR A 98 -14.43 7.45 2.14
CA THR A 98 -13.04 7.14 1.84
C THR A 98 -12.51 6.05 2.74
N GLU A 99 -11.90 5.04 2.13
CA GLU A 99 -11.23 3.94 2.79
C GLU A 99 -9.77 3.86 2.33
N PRO A 100 -8.79 3.73 3.24
CA PRO A 100 -7.36 3.74 2.90
C PRO A 100 -6.93 2.58 2.01
N ARG A 101 -7.66 1.46 2.09
CA ARG A 101 -7.31 0.20 1.42
C ARG A 101 -8.33 -0.12 0.34
N ARG A 102 -7.87 -0.25 -0.91
CA ARG A 102 -8.70 -0.61 -2.08
C ARG A 102 -9.62 -1.79 -1.82
N VAL A 103 -9.12 -2.82 -1.14
CA VAL A 103 -9.92 -4.03 -0.93
C VAL A 103 -10.94 -3.84 0.18
N SER A 104 -10.63 -3.10 1.23
CA SER A 104 -11.63 -2.69 2.22
C SER A 104 -12.74 -1.90 1.53
N THR A 105 -12.40 -0.96 0.64
CA THR A 105 -13.37 -0.21 -0.16
C THR A 105 -14.33 -1.13 -0.93
N VAL A 106 -13.79 -2.10 -1.68
CA VAL A 106 -14.59 -3.04 -2.49
C VAL A 106 -15.43 -3.96 -1.60
N THR A 107 -14.84 -4.50 -0.53
CA THR A 107 -15.49 -5.46 0.35
C THR A 107 -16.61 -4.81 1.17
N LEU A 108 -16.38 -3.60 1.69
CA LEU A 108 -17.39 -2.84 2.43
C LEU A 108 -18.55 -2.45 1.51
N ALA A 109 -18.28 -2.00 0.28
CA ALA A 109 -19.33 -1.70 -0.70
C ALA A 109 -20.20 -2.94 -1.00
N ASN A 110 -19.57 -4.09 -1.29
CA ASN A 110 -20.29 -5.34 -1.50
C ASN A 110 -21.09 -5.78 -0.28
N ARG A 111 -20.52 -5.64 0.92
CA ARG A 111 -21.19 -6.00 2.17
C ARG A 111 -22.42 -5.13 2.42
N VAL A 112 -22.32 -3.82 2.20
CA VAL A 112 -23.43 -2.88 2.38
C VAL A 112 -24.51 -3.11 1.33
N ALA A 113 -24.16 -3.39 0.07
CA ALA A 113 -25.12 -3.79 -0.96
C ALA A 113 -25.86 -5.08 -0.56
N GLN A 114 -25.11 -6.10 -0.11
CA GLN A 114 -25.69 -7.36 0.35
C GLN A 114 -26.64 -7.19 1.54
N GLU A 115 -26.28 -6.37 2.53
CA GLU A 115 -27.12 -6.05 3.70
C GLU A 115 -28.43 -5.33 3.31
N ARG A 116 -28.45 -4.68 2.15
CA ARG A 116 -29.62 -4.02 1.57
C ARG A 116 -30.39 -4.90 0.58
N GLY A 117 -29.92 -6.12 0.32
CA GLY A 117 -30.54 -7.04 -0.64
C GLY A 117 -30.37 -6.62 -2.10
N GLU A 118 -29.36 -5.82 -2.42
CA GLU A 118 -29.08 -5.31 -3.77
C GLU A 118 -27.70 -5.73 -4.27
N LEU A 119 -27.43 -5.52 -5.57
CA LEU A 119 -26.12 -5.75 -6.15
C LEU A 119 -25.27 -4.48 -6.09
N VAL A 120 -23.96 -4.65 -6.02
CA VAL A 120 -23.04 -3.51 -6.10
C VAL A 120 -23.13 -2.88 -7.50
N GLY A 121 -23.20 -1.56 -7.55
CA GLY A 121 -23.44 -0.78 -8.76
C GLY A 121 -24.84 -0.17 -8.84
N ASP A 122 -25.80 -0.67 -8.04
CA ASP A 122 -27.12 -0.07 -7.88
C ASP A 122 -27.02 1.15 -6.94
N THR A 123 -27.73 1.16 -5.80
CA THR A 123 -27.66 2.24 -4.81
C THR A 123 -26.28 2.39 -4.18
N VAL A 124 -25.57 1.27 -3.99
CA VAL A 124 -24.23 1.22 -3.39
C VAL A 124 -23.22 0.86 -4.46
N GLY A 125 -22.21 1.71 -4.63
CA GLY A 125 -21.16 1.51 -5.61
C GLY A 125 -19.78 1.81 -5.03
N TYR A 126 -18.74 1.47 -5.80
CA TYR A 126 -17.38 1.83 -5.43
C TYR A 126 -16.54 2.30 -6.61
N VAL A 127 -15.53 3.12 -6.29
CA VAL A 127 -14.51 3.56 -7.24
C VAL A 127 -13.14 3.44 -6.58
N VAL A 128 -12.30 2.59 -7.15
CA VAL A 128 -10.88 2.51 -6.80
C VAL A 128 -10.05 2.72 -8.05
N ARG A 129 -8.73 2.91 -7.90
CA ARG A 129 -7.84 3.05 -9.06
C ARG A 129 -8.06 1.90 -10.05
N PHE A 130 -8.32 2.23 -11.31
CA PHE A 130 -8.52 1.29 -12.43
C PHE A 130 -9.75 0.37 -12.36
N LEU A 131 -10.64 0.55 -11.37
CA LEU A 131 -11.83 -0.28 -11.22
C LEU A 131 -12.99 0.53 -10.64
N GLU A 132 -14.10 0.54 -11.36
CA GLU A 132 -15.28 1.34 -11.05
C GLU A 132 -16.54 0.49 -11.22
N ARG A 133 -17.43 0.57 -10.23
CA ARG A 133 -18.76 -0.07 -10.22
C ARG A 133 -19.75 0.94 -9.64
N ILE A 134 -20.14 1.91 -10.45
CA ILE A 134 -21.16 2.91 -10.12
C ILE A 134 -22.09 3.11 -11.32
N THR A 135 -23.30 3.60 -11.06
CA THR A 135 -24.28 4.01 -12.07
C THR A 135 -24.90 5.35 -11.68
N SER A 136 -25.84 5.88 -12.48
CA SER A 136 -26.64 7.07 -12.13
C SER A 136 -27.48 6.87 -10.86
N GLU A 137 -27.81 5.62 -10.53
CA GLU A 137 -28.61 5.25 -9.36
C GLU A 137 -27.78 5.23 -8.08
N THR A 138 -26.45 5.15 -8.18
CA THR A 138 -25.57 5.09 -7.02
C THR A 138 -25.70 6.33 -6.16
N LYS A 139 -25.98 6.12 -4.87
CA LYS A 139 -26.14 7.15 -3.83
C LYS A 139 -25.11 7.04 -2.71
N ILE A 140 -24.66 5.82 -2.42
CA ILE A 140 -23.59 5.53 -1.46
C ILE A 140 -22.37 5.11 -2.25
N LYS A 141 -21.31 5.93 -2.19
CA LYS A 141 -20.08 5.71 -2.98
C LYS A 141 -18.89 5.48 -2.06
N PHE A 142 -18.40 4.25 -2.07
CA PHE A 142 -17.13 3.89 -1.44
C PHE A 142 -15.98 4.19 -2.39
N MET A 143 -14.92 4.82 -1.90
CA MET A 143 -13.74 5.13 -2.72
C MET A 143 -12.46 5.11 -1.90
N THR A 144 -11.32 5.06 -2.58
CA THR A 144 -10.02 5.34 -1.94
C THR A 144 -9.75 6.84 -1.86
N GLU A 145 -8.92 7.31 -0.93
CA GLU A 145 -8.62 8.76 -0.83
C GLU A 145 -8.04 9.33 -2.13
N GLY A 146 -7.23 8.55 -2.85
CA GLY A 146 -6.66 8.95 -4.14
C GLY A 146 -7.71 9.21 -5.23
N ILE A 147 -8.90 8.59 -5.14
CA ILE A 147 -10.02 8.89 -6.05
C ILE A 147 -10.68 10.19 -5.64
N LEU A 148 -10.91 10.42 -4.35
CA LEU A 148 -11.46 11.70 -3.87
C LEU A 148 -10.53 12.88 -4.22
N LEU A 149 -9.21 12.72 -4.08
CA LEU A 149 -8.22 13.72 -4.49
C LEU A 149 -8.26 14.01 -5.99
N ARG A 150 -8.52 13.01 -6.83
CA ARG A 150 -8.71 13.21 -8.27
C ARG A 150 -10.00 13.96 -8.56
N GLU A 151 -11.08 13.65 -7.87
CA GLU A 151 -12.34 14.37 -8.01
C GLU A 151 -12.22 15.82 -7.57
N LEU A 152 -11.41 16.10 -6.54
CA LEU A 152 -11.08 17.46 -6.13
C LEU A 152 -10.37 18.29 -7.21
N LEU A 153 -9.62 17.64 -8.12
CA LEU A 153 -9.02 18.35 -9.27
C LEU A 153 -10.08 18.85 -10.26
N ALA A 154 -11.17 18.09 -10.43
CA ALA A 154 -12.27 18.44 -11.33
C ALA A 154 -13.34 19.31 -10.65
N ASP A 155 -13.65 19.04 -9.39
CA ASP A 155 -14.62 19.75 -8.57
C ASP A 155 -14.02 20.08 -7.19
N PRO A 156 -13.33 21.24 -7.06
CA PRO A 156 -12.65 21.62 -5.82
C PRO A 156 -13.56 21.85 -4.61
N LEU A 157 -14.88 22.00 -4.81
CA LEU A 157 -15.86 22.16 -3.74
C LEU A 157 -16.65 20.89 -3.44
N LEU A 158 -16.37 19.80 -4.18
CA LEU A 158 -17.01 18.49 -4.02
C LEU A 158 -18.53 18.58 -4.07
N THR A 159 -19.07 19.44 -4.94
CA THR A 159 -20.48 19.78 -5.07
C THR A 159 -21.41 18.57 -5.18
N GLN A 160 -20.94 17.49 -5.80
CA GLN A 160 -21.67 16.22 -5.92
C GLN A 160 -21.92 15.50 -4.57
N TYR A 161 -21.20 15.82 -3.50
CA TYR A 161 -21.33 15.20 -2.18
C TYR A 161 -22.04 16.12 -1.17
N GLY A 162 -22.90 15.53 -0.35
CA GLY A 162 -23.55 16.20 0.79
C GLY A 162 -22.84 15.90 2.10
N VAL A 163 -22.27 14.70 2.20
CA VAL A 163 -21.51 14.23 3.36
C VAL A 163 -20.35 13.36 2.88
N ILE A 164 -19.19 13.54 3.53
CA ILE A 164 -18.01 12.71 3.32
C ILE A 164 -17.67 12.03 4.64
N ILE A 165 -17.42 10.73 4.59
CA ILE A 165 -16.93 9.93 5.70
C ILE A 165 -15.47 9.59 5.40
N VAL A 166 -14.56 10.06 6.24
CA VAL A 166 -13.16 9.62 6.23
C VAL A 166 -13.02 8.50 7.25
N ASP A 167 -13.00 7.26 6.77
CA ASP A 167 -12.91 6.08 7.61
C ASP A 167 -11.46 5.67 7.89
N GLU A 168 -11.27 4.90 8.97
CA GLU A 168 -9.97 4.42 9.46
C GLU A 168 -8.92 5.55 9.59
N ALA A 169 -9.35 6.77 9.95
CA ALA A 169 -8.50 7.98 9.99
C ALA A 169 -7.31 7.87 10.98
N HIS A 170 -7.32 6.85 11.84
CA HIS A 170 -6.21 6.52 12.73
C HIS A 170 -5.00 5.89 12.04
N GLU A 171 -5.14 5.39 10.81
CA GLU A 171 -3.98 4.91 10.03
C GLU A 171 -3.01 6.04 9.67
N ARG A 172 -3.50 7.30 9.63
CA ARG A 172 -2.69 8.52 9.42
C ARG A 172 -1.73 8.38 8.23
N ASN A 173 -2.25 7.85 7.13
CA ASN A 173 -1.51 7.71 5.87
C ASN A 173 -1.40 9.08 5.16
N MET A 174 -0.51 9.18 4.16
CA MET A 174 -0.24 10.42 3.45
C MET A 174 -1.50 11.03 2.81
N LEU A 175 -2.31 10.21 2.13
CA LEU A 175 -3.48 10.67 1.39
C LEU A 175 -4.62 11.07 2.32
N THR A 176 -4.84 10.35 3.44
CA THR A 176 -5.80 10.73 4.48
C THR A 176 -5.48 12.13 5.01
N ASP A 177 -4.22 12.39 5.38
CA ASP A 177 -3.83 13.68 5.94
C ASP A 177 -3.96 14.82 4.90
N MET A 178 -3.68 14.55 3.63
CA MET A 178 -3.94 15.49 2.53
C MET A 178 -5.44 15.80 2.38
N VAL A 179 -6.28 14.75 2.34
CA VAL A 179 -7.74 14.89 2.24
C VAL A 179 -8.28 15.67 3.42
N LEU A 180 -7.86 15.39 4.65
CA LEU A 180 -8.30 16.13 5.84
C LEU A 180 -7.92 17.62 5.76
N GLY A 181 -6.71 17.94 5.32
CA GLY A 181 -6.28 19.33 5.11
C GLY A 181 -7.09 20.06 4.05
N LEU A 182 -7.41 19.39 2.94
CA LEU A 182 -8.23 19.95 1.86
C LEU A 182 -9.69 20.13 2.30
N LEU A 183 -10.27 19.12 2.96
CA LEU A 183 -11.63 19.16 3.50
C LEU A 183 -11.77 20.30 4.52
N LYS A 184 -10.79 20.53 5.40
CA LYS A 184 -10.81 21.68 6.33
C LYS A 184 -10.96 23.02 5.59
N LYS A 185 -10.29 23.19 4.44
CA LYS A 185 -10.46 24.40 3.61
C LYS A 185 -11.82 24.48 2.95
N ILE A 186 -12.36 23.35 2.47
CA ILE A 186 -13.68 23.28 1.82
C ILE A 186 -14.79 23.55 2.82
N LEU A 187 -14.74 22.94 4.02
CA LEU A 187 -15.74 23.13 5.07
C LEU A 187 -15.89 24.58 5.50
N ARG A 188 -14.77 25.34 5.54
CA ARG A 188 -14.78 26.80 5.78
C ARG A 188 -15.50 27.60 4.70
N LYS A 189 -15.56 27.09 3.46
CA LYS A 189 -16.23 27.75 2.32
C LYS A 189 -17.64 27.23 2.05
N ARG A 190 -17.90 25.96 2.38
CA ARG A 190 -19.14 25.24 2.09
C ARG A 190 -19.70 24.63 3.37
N SER A 191 -20.47 25.42 4.11
CA SER A 191 -21.17 25.00 5.34
C SER A 191 -22.18 23.87 5.13
N SER A 192 -22.67 23.70 3.89
CA SER A 192 -23.61 22.63 3.52
C SER A 192 -22.96 21.24 3.48
N LEU A 193 -21.64 21.16 3.31
CA LEU A 193 -20.91 19.89 3.30
C LEU A 193 -20.68 19.45 4.74
N LYS A 194 -21.06 18.21 5.06
CA LYS A 194 -20.80 17.58 6.35
C LYS A 194 -19.64 16.60 6.28
N LEU A 195 -18.95 16.41 7.39
CA LEU A 195 -17.82 15.50 7.51
C LEU A 195 -18.00 14.56 8.71
N ILE A 196 -17.79 13.27 8.49
CA ILE A 196 -17.63 12.28 9.56
C ILE A 196 -16.20 11.75 9.52
N ILE A 197 -15.52 11.76 10.66
CA ILE A 197 -14.17 11.17 10.82
C ILE A 197 -14.35 9.93 11.67
N SER A 198 -14.20 8.75 11.08
CA SER A 198 -14.32 7.48 11.78
C SER A 198 -12.94 6.96 12.17
N SER A 199 -12.76 6.62 13.45
CA SER A 199 -11.49 6.20 14.02
C SER A 199 -11.68 5.09 15.06
N ALA A 200 -10.72 4.16 15.14
CA ALA A 200 -10.66 3.16 16.20
C ALA A 200 -9.98 3.66 17.48
N THR A 201 -9.26 4.78 17.42
CA THR A 201 -8.47 5.30 18.54
C THR A 201 -9.07 6.56 19.13
N ILE A 202 -8.74 6.82 20.40
CA ILE A 202 -9.26 7.94 21.21
C ILE A 202 -8.74 9.32 20.73
N ASP A 203 -8.15 9.44 19.53
CA ASP A 203 -7.55 10.68 19.03
C ASP A 203 -8.56 11.76 18.58
N ALA A 204 -9.74 11.77 19.19
CA ALA A 204 -10.75 12.76 18.93
C ALA A 204 -10.33 14.18 19.34
N GLY A 205 -9.45 14.33 20.35
CA GLY A 205 -8.93 15.63 20.76
C GLY A 205 -8.15 16.30 19.63
N PHE A 206 -7.22 15.57 19.01
CA PHE A 206 -6.43 16.06 17.88
C PHE A 206 -7.31 16.45 16.68
N PHE A 207 -8.27 15.60 16.30
CA PHE A 207 -9.15 15.92 15.17
C PHE A 207 -10.08 17.10 15.49
N SER A 208 -10.56 17.20 16.73
CA SER A 208 -11.40 18.32 17.16
C SER A 208 -10.62 19.63 17.09
N GLU A 209 -9.41 19.65 17.67
CA GLU A 209 -8.50 20.80 17.59
C GLU A 209 -8.19 21.15 16.12
N PHE A 210 -7.86 20.15 15.31
CA PHE A 210 -7.55 20.35 13.90
C PHE A 210 -8.74 20.93 13.12
N PHE A 211 -9.99 20.52 13.37
CA PHE A 211 -11.16 21.10 12.68
C PHE A 211 -11.73 22.35 13.36
N SER A 212 -10.96 22.99 14.26
CA SER A 212 -11.26 24.32 14.79
C SER A 212 -10.71 25.43 13.88
N TRP A 213 -11.36 26.59 13.85
CA TRP A 213 -10.77 27.81 13.29
C TRP A 213 -11.27 29.09 13.98
N PRO A 214 -10.52 30.20 13.92
CA PRO A 214 -10.92 31.43 14.59
C PRO A 214 -12.32 31.90 14.17
N GLY A 215 -13.15 32.25 15.16
CA GLY A 215 -14.51 32.74 14.94
C GLY A 215 -15.54 31.65 14.63
N SER A 216 -15.15 30.37 14.56
CA SER A 216 -16.12 29.27 14.51
C SER A 216 -16.58 28.91 15.92
N GLY A 217 -17.88 28.69 16.11
CA GLY A 217 -18.40 28.04 17.32
C GLY A 217 -17.96 26.57 17.41
N GLU A 218 -18.75 25.74 18.09
CA GLU A 218 -18.49 24.31 18.18
C GLU A 218 -18.74 23.63 16.81
N VAL A 219 -17.70 23.54 15.97
CA VAL A 219 -17.77 22.96 14.61
C VAL A 219 -17.82 21.44 14.65
N SER A 220 -17.07 20.86 15.58
CA SER A 220 -16.84 19.42 15.69
C SER A 220 -17.40 18.87 16.99
N VAL A 221 -18.03 17.70 16.95
CA VAL A 221 -18.45 16.95 18.15
C VAL A 221 -17.85 15.55 18.15
N LYS A 222 -17.44 15.06 19.33
CA LYS A 222 -16.97 13.69 19.54
C LYS A 222 -18.13 12.80 19.95
N LEU A 223 -18.27 11.66 19.28
CA LEU A 223 -19.15 10.57 19.72
C LEU A 223 -18.33 9.29 19.90
N SER A 224 -18.41 8.67 21.08
CA SER A 224 -17.70 7.44 21.39
C SER A 224 -18.69 6.28 21.46
N ILE A 225 -18.47 5.26 20.63
CA ILE A 225 -19.20 4.00 20.66
C ILE A 225 -18.47 3.07 21.61
N GLU A 226 -19.11 2.76 22.73
CA GLU A 226 -18.56 1.77 23.67
C GLU A 226 -18.52 0.38 23.02
N GLY A 227 -17.33 -0.22 23.04
CA GLY A 227 -17.08 -1.58 22.55
C GLY A 227 -17.46 -2.66 23.56
N ARG A 228 -17.41 -3.92 23.13
CA ARG A 228 -17.59 -5.11 23.98
C ARG A 228 -16.23 -5.78 24.27
N MET A 229 -15.23 -5.02 24.71
CA MET A 229 -13.93 -5.63 25.08
C MET A 229 -14.00 -6.26 26.47
N HIS A 230 -13.50 -7.49 26.55
CA HIS A 230 -13.26 -8.16 27.82
C HIS A 230 -11.89 -7.76 28.40
N ALA A 231 -11.72 -7.97 29.70
CA ALA A 231 -10.46 -7.65 30.39
C ALA A 231 -9.26 -8.41 29.79
N VAL A 232 -8.13 -7.71 29.67
CA VAL A 232 -6.87 -8.24 29.13
C VAL A 232 -5.74 -8.08 30.14
N SER A 233 -5.09 -9.18 30.51
CA SER A 233 -3.94 -9.18 31.42
C SER A 233 -2.64 -9.07 30.64
N ASN A 234 -1.81 -8.07 30.97
CA ASN A 234 -0.52 -7.84 30.32
C ASN A 234 0.63 -8.42 31.16
N PHE A 235 1.48 -9.23 30.54
CA PHE A 235 2.71 -9.80 31.10
C PHE A 235 3.91 -9.23 30.34
N TYR A 236 5.01 -8.99 31.04
CA TYR A 236 6.25 -8.42 30.52
C TYR A 236 7.42 -9.34 30.88
N LEU A 237 8.50 -9.29 30.10
CA LEU A 237 9.75 -9.94 30.49
C LEU A 237 10.41 -9.21 31.66
N ASN A 238 11.16 -9.94 32.47
CA ASN A 238 11.98 -9.36 33.54
C ASN A 238 13.27 -8.75 32.99
N GLU A 239 13.81 -9.31 31.90
CA GLU A 239 15.05 -8.88 31.25
C GLU A 239 14.82 -8.63 29.75
N PRO A 240 15.61 -7.77 29.10
CA PRO A 240 15.50 -7.51 27.66
C PRO A 240 15.70 -8.78 26.82
N CYS A 241 14.89 -8.93 25.77
CA CYS A 241 14.97 -10.07 24.85
C CYS A 241 16.07 -9.87 23.81
N ALA A 242 17.00 -10.83 23.70
CA ALA A 242 18.06 -10.81 22.68
C ALA A 242 17.57 -11.26 21.29
N ASP A 243 16.68 -12.26 21.24
CA ASP A 243 16.15 -12.85 20.01
C ASP A 243 14.63 -13.06 20.14
N TYR A 244 13.86 -12.07 19.67
CA TYR A 244 12.41 -12.09 19.80
C TYR A 244 11.74 -13.15 18.94
N VAL A 245 12.41 -13.70 17.91
CA VAL A 245 11.86 -14.77 17.07
C VAL A 245 11.87 -16.07 17.86
N LYS A 246 13.01 -16.43 18.45
CA LYS A 246 13.12 -17.62 19.31
C LYS A 246 12.25 -17.51 20.57
N GLU A 247 12.26 -16.37 21.24
CA GLU A 247 11.43 -16.16 22.42
C GLU A 247 9.92 -16.25 22.08
N THR A 248 9.52 -15.82 20.88
CA THR A 248 8.14 -16.01 20.39
C THR A 248 7.81 -17.51 20.29
N VAL A 249 8.67 -18.30 19.65
CA VAL A 249 8.49 -19.75 19.49
C VAL A 249 8.39 -20.45 20.85
N GLU A 250 9.32 -20.14 21.76
CA GLU A 250 9.30 -20.69 23.12
C GLU A 250 8.04 -20.30 23.89
N THR A 251 7.61 -19.04 23.78
CA THR A 251 6.40 -18.55 24.43
C THR A 251 5.17 -19.27 23.88
N VAL A 252 5.04 -19.42 22.56
CA VAL A 252 3.97 -20.20 21.93
C VAL A 252 3.91 -21.61 22.53
N TRP A 253 5.06 -22.27 22.64
CA TRP A 253 5.15 -23.62 23.18
C TRP A 253 4.75 -23.70 24.66
N LYS A 254 5.27 -22.79 25.51
CA LYS A 254 4.91 -22.67 26.93
C LYS A 254 3.40 -22.46 27.10
N LEU A 255 2.79 -21.60 26.27
CA LEU A 255 1.34 -21.37 26.28
C LEU A 255 0.56 -22.61 25.85
N HIS A 256 1.01 -23.31 24.79
CA HIS A 256 0.34 -24.53 24.32
C HIS A 256 0.24 -25.59 25.42
N GLN A 257 1.31 -25.76 26.21
CA GLN A 257 1.39 -26.76 27.27
C GLN A 257 0.62 -26.37 28.55
N LYS A 258 0.70 -25.10 28.97
CA LYS A 258 0.27 -24.68 30.32
C LYS A 258 -1.07 -23.95 30.37
N GLU A 259 -1.45 -23.26 29.30
CA GLU A 259 -2.66 -22.42 29.31
C GLU A 259 -3.88 -23.20 28.78
N PRO A 260 -5.10 -22.87 29.24
CA PRO A 260 -6.33 -23.51 28.76
C PRO A 260 -6.61 -23.22 27.27
N PRO A 261 -7.59 -23.90 26.65
CA PRO A 261 -7.91 -23.73 25.23
C PRO A 261 -8.09 -22.25 24.86
N GLY A 262 -7.61 -21.87 23.68
CA GLY A 262 -7.64 -20.50 23.15
C GLY A 262 -6.52 -20.33 22.11
N ASP A 263 -6.80 -19.63 21.02
CA ASP A 263 -5.84 -19.47 19.93
C ASP A 263 -4.84 -18.36 20.24
N ILE A 264 -3.66 -18.48 19.63
CA ILE A 264 -2.52 -17.60 19.84
C ILE A 264 -2.31 -16.74 18.59
N LEU A 265 -2.10 -15.44 18.79
CA LEU A 265 -1.65 -14.51 17.75
C LEU A 265 -0.29 -13.93 18.16
N ALA A 266 0.74 -14.18 17.37
CA ALA A 266 2.08 -13.63 17.60
C ALA A 266 2.40 -12.56 16.55
N PHE A 267 2.82 -11.38 17.02
CA PHE A 267 3.28 -10.29 16.16
C PHE A 267 4.78 -10.36 15.95
N LEU A 268 5.19 -10.39 14.67
CA LEU A 268 6.57 -10.34 14.19
C LEU A 268 6.73 -9.21 13.17
N THR A 269 7.97 -8.90 12.81
CA THR A 269 8.35 -7.70 12.03
C THR A 269 8.16 -7.85 10.53
N GLY A 270 8.38 -9.05 9.96
CA GLY A 270 8.38 -9.26 8.52
C GLY A 270 8.21 -10.71 8.09
N GLN A 271 8.25 -10.94 6.77
CA GLN A 271 8.06 -12.27 6.18
C GLN A 271 9.15 -13.25 6.59
N GLU A 272 10.42 -12.83 6.61
CA GLU A 272 11.56 -13.68 6.96
C GLU A 272 11.42 -14.18 8.39
N GLU A 273 11.14 -13.26 9.32
CA GLU A 273 10.97 -13.57 10.74
C GLU A 273 9.74 -14.47 11.00
N VAL A 274 8.64 -14.26 10.26
CA VAL A 274 7.45 -15.12 10.33
C VAL A 274 7.73 -16.54 9.83
N LEU A 275 8.48 -16.68 8.73
CA LEU A 275 8.81 -18.00 8.17
C LEU A 275 9.82 -18.73 9.05
N GLU A 276 10.81 -18.03 9.61
CA GLU A 276 11.75 -18.60 10.57
C GLU A 276 11.02 -19.15 11.81
N ALA A 277 10.11 -18.36 12.41
CA ALA A 277 9.31 -18.83 13.54
C ALA A 277 8.39 -20.01 13.17
N LEU A 278 7.87 -20.04 11.93
CA LEU A 278 7.04 -21.13 11.43
C LEU A 278 7.83 -22.43 11.33
N ASP A 279 9.04 -22.39 10.78
CA ASP A 279 9.88 -23.56 10.59
C ASP A 279 10.37 -24.09 11.95
N LEU A 280 10.81 -23.20 12.86
CA LEU A 280 11.15 -23.58 14.23
C LEU A 280 9.96 -24.25 14.94
N LEU A 281 8.75 -23.68 14.88
CA LEU A 281 7.57 -24.30 15.51
C LEU A 281 7.24 -25.67 14.90
N ARG A 282 7.44 -25.86 13.59
CA ARG A 282 7.24 -27.16 12.94
C ARG A 282 8.22 -28.21 13.44
N GLU A 283 9.48 -27.84 13.67
CA GLU A 283 10.48 -28.74 14.28
C GLU A 283 10.10 -29.14 15.71
N TYR A 284 9.61 -28.20 16.52
CA TYR A 284 9.08 -28.49 17.87
C TYR A 284 7.87 -29.43 17.84
N ILE A 285 6.94 -29.23 16.89
CA ILE A 285 5.78 -30.12 16.73
C ILE A 285 6.21 -31.52 16.30
N ALA A 286 7.16 -31.62 15.36
CA ALA A 286 7.65 -32.90 14.85
C ALA A 286 8.40 -33.71 15.92
N SER A 287 9.06 -33.02 16.87
CA SER A 287 9.81 -33.64 17.96
C SER A 287 8.97 -33.93 19.21
N SER A 288 7.67 -33.57 19.22
CA SER A 288 6.79 -33.73 20.38
C SER A 288 5.61 -34.66 20.11
N GLU A 289 5.16 -35.36 21.14
CA GLU A 289 3.92 -36.15 21.09
C GLU A 289 2.66 -35.27 21.08
N GLN A 290 2.77 -33.99 21.45
CA GLN A 290 1.65 -33.03 21.47
C GLN A 290 1.48 -32.33 20.12
N GLN A 291 0.86 -33.02 19.16
CA GLN A 291 0.67 -32.54 17.79
C GLN A 291 -0.60 -31.70 17.57
N ASN A 292 -1.32 -31.35 18.64
CA ASN A 292 -2.60 -30.63 18.57
C ASN A 292 -2.43 -29.12 18.36
N LEU A 293 -1.51 -28.72 17.48
CA LEU A 293 -1.16 -27.34 17.18
C LEU A 293 -1.15 -27.09 15.68
N LYS A 294 -1.97 -26.15 15.21
CA LYS A 294 -2.01 -25.71 13.80
C LYS A 294 -1.39 -24.32 13.68
N VAL A 295 -0.21 -24.23 13.06
CA VAL A 295 0.53 -22.98 12.88
C VAL A 295 0.29 -22.42 11.48
N LEU A 296 -0.08 -21.15 11.39
CA LEU A 296 -0.43 -20.46 10.15
C LEU A 296 0.30 -19.10 10.06
N PRO A 297 1.03 -18.82 8.97
CA PRO A 297 1.63 -17.51 8.75
C PRO A 297 0.61 -16.50 8.20
N MET A 298 0.85 -15.20 8.44
CA MET A 298 0.07 -14.09 7.89
C MET A 298 0.94 -12.85 7.65
N TYR A 299 1.30 -12.59 6.39
CA TYR A 299 2.09 -11.41 5.99
C TYR A 299 1.65 -10.84 4.63
N GLY A 300 2.03 -9.59 4.35
CA GLY A 300 1.46 -8.79 3.26
C GLY A 300 1.66 -9.34 1.84
N SER A 301 2.72 -10.11 1.58
CA SER A 301 3.01 -10.72 0.27
C SER A 301 2.32 -12.08 0.04
N MET A 302 1.60 -12.61 1.04
CA MET A 302 0.86 -13.88 0.90
C MET A 302 -0.31 -13.75 -0.07
N SER A 303 -0.66 -14.87 -0.73
CA SER A 303 -1.88 -14.94 -1.52
C SER A 303 -3.11 -14.81 -0.63
N SER A 304 -4.19 -14.28 -1.19
CA SER A 304 -5.44 -14.05 -0.48
C SER A 304 -6.07 -15.34 0.01
N THR A 305 -5.99 -16.40 -0.80
CA THR A 305 -6.47 -17.73 -0.45
C THR A 305 -5.73 -18.29 0.76
N ASP A 306 -4.42 -18.08 0.84
CA ASP A 306 -3.62 -18.53 1.99
C ASP A 306 -3.91 -17.69 3.23
N GLN A 307 -4.10 -16.37 3.08
CA GLN A 307 -4.51 -15.51 4.18
C GLN A 307 -5.89 -15.89 4.74
N LEU A 308 -6.79 -16.46 3.92
CA LEU A 308 -8.09 -16.92 4.40
C LEU A 308 -7.98 -18.06 5.42
N ALA A 309 -6.90 -18.83 5.38
CA ALA A 309 -6.70 -19.98 6.26
C ALA A 309 -6.80 -19.63 7.75
N VAL A 310 -6.38 -18.41 8.14
CA VAL A 310 -6.35 -17.96 9.53
C VAL A 310 -7.74 -17.76 10.13
N PHE A 311 -8.77 -17.59 9.30
CA PHE A 311 -10.14 -17.34 9.78
C PHE A 311 -10.92 -18.61 10.08
N PHE A 312 -10.49 -19.76 9.56
CA PHE A 312 -11.17 -21.01 9.84
C PHE A 312 -10.94 -21.45 11.29
N THR A 313 -11.98 -22.07 11.86
CA THR A 313 -11.92 -22.64 13.20
C THR A 313 -11.15 -23.96 13.13
N PRO A 314 -10.15 -24.20 13.99
CA PRO A 314 -9.45 -25.47 14.02
C PRO A 314 -10.37 -26.62 14.46
N PRO A 315 -10.05 -27.88 14.13
CA PRO A 315 -10.76 -29.04 14.67
C PRO A 315 -10.80 -29.06 16.21
N LYS A 316 -11.79 -29.73 16.80
CA LYS A 316 -11.89 -29.85 18.26
C LYS A 316 -10.61 -30.45 18.84
N GLY A 317 -10.09 -29.83 19.89
CA GLY A 317 -8.85 -30.24 20.55
C GLY A 317 -7.57 -29.65 19.95
N VAL A 318 -7.62 -29.02 18.77
CA VAL A 318 -6.47 -28.40 18.12
C VAL A 318 -6.44 -26.90 18.43
N ARG A 319 -5.28 -26.39 18.88
CA ARG A 319 -5.04 -24.95 19.05
C ARG A 319 -4.50 -24.34 17.76
N LYS A 320 -5.02 -23.19 17.35
CA LYS A 320 -4.46 -22.42 16.22
C LYS A 320 -3.45 -21.40 16.72
N VAL A 321 -2.33 -21.29 16.01
CA VAL A 321 -1.31 -20.26 16.20
C VAL A 321 -1.20 -19.48 14.91
N VAL A 322 -1.40 -18.16 14.98
CA VAL A 322 -1.21 -17.27 13.85
C VAL A 322 0.05 -16.46 14.08
N LEU A 323 1.04 -16.62 13.20
CA LEU A 323 2.26 -15.83 13.17
C LEU A 323 2.08 -14.69 12.16
N ALA A 324 1.94 -13.47 12.63
CA ALA A 324 1.51 -12.35 11.81
C ALA A 324 2.45 -11.14 11.87
N THR A 325 2.49 -10.39 10.77
CA THR A 325 2.99 -9.01 10.77
C THR A 325 1.92 -8.04 11.30
N ASN A 326 2.17 -6.73 11.21
CA ASN A 326 1.16 -5.70 11.54
C ASN A 326 -0.13 -5.77 10.69
N ILE A 327 -0.21 -6.66 9.68
CA ILE A 327 -1.46 -6.95 8.97
C ILE A 327 -2.61 -7.39 9.90
N ALA A 328 -2.30 -8.04 11.03
CA ALA A 328 -3.29 -8.45 12.03
C ALA A 328 -3.54 -7.37 13.11
N GLU A 329 -2.79 -6.26 13.07
CA GLU A 329 -2.84 -5.20 14.08
C GLU A 329 -4.08 -4.33 13.93
N THR A 330 -4.47 -4.03 12.69
CA THR A 330 -5.64 -3.21 12.33
C THR A 330 -6.51 -3.91 11.29
N SER A 331 -7.78 -3.51 11.20
CA SER A 331 -8.72 -3.92 10.13
C SER A 331 -9.18 -5.39 10.06
N ILE A 332 -8.55 -6.34 10.77
CA ILE A 332 -8.93 -7.77 10.69
C ILE A 332 -9.25 -8.38 12.06
N THR A 333 -10.38 -9.09 12.20
CA THR A 333 -10.71 -9.88 13.40
C THR A 333 -10.48 -11.36 13.13
N ILE A 334 -9.49 -11.95 13.80
CA ILE A 334 -9.26 -13.40 13.75
C ILE A 334 -10.06 -14.07 14.87
N PRO A 335 -11.00 -14.98 14.57
CA PRO A 335 -11.75 -15.69 15.59
C PRO A 335 -10.86 -16.67 16.35
N GLY A 336 -11.16 -16.83 17.62
CA GLY A 336 -10.50 -17.77 18.54
C GLY A 336 -9.36 -17.19 19.36
N ILE A 337 -8.85 -16.00 19.00
CA ILE A 337 -7.68 -15.41 19.66
C ILE A 337 -7.99 -15.02 21.11
N VAL A 338 -7.17 -15.54 22.02
CA VAL A 338 -7.26 -15.29 23.47
C VAL A 338 -5.88 -14.95 24.04
N TYR A 339 -4.82 -15.45 23.39
CA TYR A 339 -3.44 -15.16 23.75
C TYR A 339 -2.79 -14.33 22.65
N VAL A 340 -2.13 -13.24 23.03
CA VAL A 340 -1.32 -12.43 22.12
C VAL A 340 0.12 -12.43 22.58
N ILE A 341 1.05 -12.60 21.65
CA ILE A 341 2.50 -12.42 21.87
C ILE A 341 2.92 -11.19 21.06
N ASP A 342 3.51 -10.21 21.71
CA ASP A 342 3.96 -8.96 21.08
C ASP A 342 5.49 -8.85 21.19
N CYS A 343 6.18 -8.97 20.05
CA CYS A 343 7.64 -8.78 20.00
C CYS A 343 8.09 -7.34 20.29
N GLY A 344 7.17 -6.36 20.25
CA GLY A 344 7.49 -4.96 20.52
C GLY A 344 8.10 -4.19 19.35
N TYR A 345 8.24 -4.82 18.18
CA TYR A 345 8.79 -4.19 16.97
C TYR A 345 7.79 -4.20 15.81
N VAL A 346 8.07 -3.33 14.84
CA VAL A 346 7.36 -3.23 13.56
C VAL A 346 8.30 -2.74 12.47
N LYS A 347 8.10 -3.18 11.24
CA LYS A 347 8.83 -2.70 10.06
C LYS A 347 8.02 -1.56 9.42
N VAL A 348 8.58 -0.36 9.37
CA VAL A 348 7.92 0.85 8.82
C VAL A 348 8.73 1.48 7.71
N LYS A 349 8.03 2.12 6.78
CA LYS A 349 8.64 2.91 5.72
C LYS A 349 9.21 4.22 6.29
N TRP A 350 10.45 4.53 5.97
CA TRP A 350 11.15 5.73 6.43
C TRP A 350 11.96 6.37 5.29
N TYR A 351 11.67 7.64 5.04
CA TYR A 351 12.35 8.43 4.02
C TYR A 351 13.65 9.02 4.54
N ASN A 352 14.71 8.88 3.76
CA ASN A 352 15.99 9.54 3.98
C ASN A 352 16.19 10.64 2.92
N PRO A 353 16.10 11.93 3.30
CA PRO A 353 16.29 13.04 2.38
C PRO A 353 17.69 13.11 1.74
N LYS A 354 18.72 12.51 2.35
CA LYS A 354 20.08 12.53 1.81
C LYS A 354 20.25 11.57 0.64
N THR A 355 19.63 10.40 0.72
CA THR A 355 19.66 9.39 -0.35
C THR A 355 18.48 9.53 -1.29
N CYS A 356 17.55 10.44 -0.99
CA CYS A 356 16.27 10.64 -1.68
C CYS A 356 15.48 9.34 -1.86
N SER A 357 15.51 8.47 -0.84
CA SER A 357 14.91 7.14 -0.93
C SER A 357 14.12 6.76 0.32
N ASP A 358 13.08 5.99 0.07
CA ASP A 358 12.33 5.31 1.11
C ASP A 358 13.02 3.99 1.46
N SER A 359 13.11 3.68 2.75
CA SER A 359 13.68 2.45 3.27
C SER A 359 12.72 1.79 4.25
N LEU A 360 12.77 0.46 4.38
CA LEU A 360 12.04 -0.25 5.43
C LEU A 360 12.95 -0.43 6.62
N VAL A 361 12.60 0.18 7.75
CA VAL A 361 13.36 0.11 9.00
C VAL A 361 12.55 -0.58 10.08
N VAL A 362 13.20 -1.42 10.87
CA VAL A 362 12.60 -2.03 12.06
C VAL A 362 12.71 -1.03 13.21
N VAL A 363 11.58 -0.68 13.81
CA VAL A 363 11.49 0.25 14.93
C VAL A 363 10.64 -0.33 16.05
N PRO A 364 10.83 0.09 17.31
CA PRO A 364 9.90 -0.22 18.38
C PRO A 364 8.47 0.24 18.05
N VAL A 365 7.48 -0.52 18.49
CA VAL A 365 6.07 -0.11 18.37
C VAL A 365 5.78 1.11 19.24
N SER A 366 4.69 1.83 18.93
CA SER A 366 4.18 2.84 19.86
C SER A 366 3.32 2.22 20.95
N LYS A 367 3.10 2.95 22.05
CA LYS A 367 2.13 2.54 23.09
C LYS A 367 0.75 2.29 22.50
N ALA A 368 0.29 3.16 21.58
CA ALA A 368 -0.98 3.00 20.89
C ALA A 368 -1.05 1.68 20.09
N SER A 369 0.00 1.36 19.33
CA SER A 369 0.11 0.10 18.57
C SER A 369 0.12 -1.11 19.51
N ALA A 370 0.91 -1.08 20.59
CA ALA A 370 0.94 -2.15 21.58
C ALA A 370 -0.43 -2.38 22.26
N VAL A 371 -1.19 -1.31 22.53
CA VAL A 371 -2.57 -1.40 23.05
C VAL A 371 -3.52 -2.02 22.02
N GLN A 372 -3.39 -1.68 20.73
CA GLN A 372 -4.20 -2.31 19.68
C GLN A 372 -3.90 -3.79 19.51
N ARG A 373 -2.61 -4.18 19.55
CA ARG A 373 -2.17 -5.58 19.56
C ARG A 373 -2.74 -6.33 20.75
N ALA A 374 -2.63 -5.75 21.95
CA ALA A 374 -3.20 -6.31 23.18
C ALA A 374 -4.73 -6.49 23.09
N GLY A 375 -5.44 -5.53 22.51
CA GLY A 375 -6.89 -5.59 22.30
C GLY A 375 -7.36 -6.76 21.42
N ARG A 376 -6.48 -7.40 20.64
CA ARG A 376 -6.81 -8.60 19.86
C ARG A 376 -7.12 -9.82 20.75
N ALA A 377 -6.58 -9.86 21.97
CA ALA A 377 -6.85 -10.93 22.95
C ALA A 377 -8.25 -10.82 23.60
N GLY A 378 -8.81 -9.60 23.68
CA GLY A 378 -10.00 -9.30 24.48
C GLY A 378 -11.33 -9.27 23.71
N ARG A 379 -11.36 -9.69 22.44
CA ARG A 379 -12.53 -9.48 21.56
C ARG A 379 -13.72 -10.38 21.81
N MET A 380 -13.50 -11.59 22.33
CA MET A 380 -14.57 -12.58 22.54
C MET A 380 -14.76 -12.99 24.00
N ARG A 381 -13.68 -12.94 24.78
CA ARG A 381 -13.64 -13.27 26.22
C ARG A 381 -12.35 -12.73 26.83
N PRO A 382 -12.16 -12.79 28.16
CA PRO A 382 -10.92 -12.33 28.78
C PRO A 382 -9.69 -13.01 28.19
N GLY A 383 -8.63 -12.23 27.97
CA GLY A 383 -7.43 -12.67 27.27
C GLY A 383 -6.13 -12.31 28.00
N LYS A 384 -5.01 -12.85 27.51
CA LYS A 384 -3.67 -12.58 28.05
C LYS A 384 -2.72 -12.12 26.95
N VAL A 385 -1.85 -11.17 27.28
CA VAL A 385 -0.87 -10.60 26.36
C VAL A 385 0.51 -10.77 26.96
N TYR A 386 1.43 -11.35 26.20
CA TYR A 386 2.81 -11.59 26.57
C TYR A 386 3.70 -10.68 25.73
N ARG A 387 4.29 -9.68 26.37
CA ARG A 387 5.18 -8.70 25.72
C ARG A 387 6.61 -9.17 25.90
N LEU A 388 7.31 -9.35 24.80
CA LEU A 388 8.70 -9.83 24.78
C LEU A 388 9.71 -8.71 25.07
N TYR A 389 9.32 -7.78 25.93
CA TYR A 389 10.08 -6.62 26.36
C TYR A 389 9.70 -6.26 27.80
N THR A 390 10.57 -5.52 28.47
CA THR A 390 10.37 -5.21 29.88
C THR A 390 9.25 -4.17 30.07
N LYS A 391 8.73 -4.09 31.30
CA LYS A 391 7.77 -3.03 31.64
C LYS A 391 8.39 -1.62 31.50
N ALA A 392 9.68 -1.48 31.81
CA ALA A 392 10.41 -0.22 31.63
C ALA A 392 10.48 0.16 30.14
N ASP A 393 10.77 -0.79 29.26
CA ASP A 393 10.80 -0.54 27.80
C ASP A 393 9.41 -0.13 27.30
N TYR A 394 8.34 -0.77 27.79
CA TYR A 394 6.97 -0.36 27.46
C TYR A 394 6.68 1.09 27.85
N GLU A 395 7.09 1.48 29.05
CA GLU A 395 6.90 2.84 29.57
C GLU A 395 7.72 3.87 28.78
N ALA A 396 8.88 3.47 28.23
CA ALA A 396 9.72 4.29 27.37
C ALA A 396 9.22 4.41 25.92
N LEU A 397 8.30 3.55 25.46
CA LEU A 397 7.77 3.62 24.10
C LEU A 397 7.12 4.98 23.81
N ALA A 398 7.31 5.47 22.59
CA ALA A 398 6.64 6.65 22.10
C ALA A 398 5.10 6.46 22.19
N PRO A 399 4.34 7.49 22.56
CA PRO A 399 2.89 7.37 22.71
C PRO A 399 2.22 6.93 21.40
N ARG A 400 2.73 7.41 20.25
CA ARG A 400 2.18 7.17 18.91
C ARG A 400 3.30 7.08 17.89
N GLN A 401 3.04 6.41 16.78
CA GLN A 401 3.92 6.44 15.63
C GLN A 401 3.77 7.77 14.87
N PRO A 402 4.86 8.32 14.31
CA PRO A 402 4.77 9.45 13.40
C PRO A 402 3.88 9.11 12.18
N PRO A 403 2.95 10.00 11.80
CA PRO A 403 2.16 9.86 10.57
C PRO A 403 3.02 9.65 9.33
N GLU A 404 2.49 8.96 8.32
CA GLU A 404 3.24 8.65 7.09
C GLU A 404 3.77 9.91 6.39
N MET A 405 3.00 11.00 6.44
CA MET A 405 3.40 12.32 5.92
C MET A 405 4.74 12.83 6.47
N ARG A 406 5.15 12.39 7.66
CA ARG A 406 6.42 12.80 8.28
C ARG A 406 7.59 11.87 7.97
N ARG A 407 7.35 10.71 7.35
CA ARG A 407 8.32 9.62 7.19
C ARG A 407 8.35 9.02 5.78
N SER A 408 7.79 9.70 4.79
CA SER A 408 7.76 9.22 3.40
C SER A 408 8.11 10.33 2.41
N GLU A 409 8.55 9.92 1.23
CA GLU A 409 8.76 10.77 0.05
C GLU A 409 7.45 11.52 -0.30
N MET A 410 7.55 12.80 -0.71
CA MET A 410 6.40 13.69 -0.84
C MET A 410 6.19 14.30 -2.24
N SER A 411 7.00 13.97 -3.25
CA SER A 411 6.91 14.54 -4.59
C SER A 411 5.52 14.38 -5.18
N GLY A 412 4.91 13.19 -5.05
CA GLY A 412 3.54 12.94 -5.50
C GLY A 412 2.50 13.81 -4.77
N ALA A 413 2.62 13.96 -3.44
CA ALA A 413 1.74 14.78 -2.63
C ALA A 413 1.86 16.27 -2.99
N VAL A 414 3.10 16.75 -3.16
CA VAL A 414 3.41 18.13 -3.56
C VAL A 414 2.83 18.45 -4.94
N LEU A 415 2.99 17.55 -5.92
CA LEU A 415 2.38 17.69 -7.25
C LEU A 415 0.86 17.85 -7.17
N GLN A 416 0.19 16.95 -6.43
CA GLN A 416 -1.26 16.98 -6.28
C GLN A 416 -1.75 18.25 -5.59
N LEU A 417 -1.11 18.67 -4.48
CA LEU A 417 -1.46 19.91 -3.80
C LEU A 417 -1.29 21.13 -4.71
N LYS A 418 -0.20 21.19 -5.48
CA LYS A 418 0.03 22.27 -6.45
C LYS A 418 -1.02 22.27 -7.56
N ALA A 419 -1.40 21.10 -8.08
CA ALA A 419 -2.44 20.97 -9.10
C ALA A 419 -3.82 21.40 -8.59
N LEU A 420 -4.09 21.20 -7.29
CA LEU A 420 -5.27 21.71 -6.59
C LEU A 420 -5.21 23.22 -6.27
N GLY A 421 -4.19 23.93 -6.75
CA GLY A 421 -4.04 25.38 -6.56
C GLY A 421 -3.45 25.78 -5.21
N ILE A 422 -2.87 24.86 -4.45
CA ILE A 422 -2.16 25.19 -3.21
C ILE A 422 -0.78 25.77 -3.56
N ALA A 423 -0.72 27.10 -3.72
CA ALA A 423 0.50 27.80 -4.07
C ALA A 423 1.58 27.71 -2.98
N ASN A 424 1.22 27.95 -1.71
CA ASN A 424 2.14 27.89 -0.59
C ASN A 424 1.89 26.63 0.26
N ILE A 425 2.70 25.60 0.01
CA ILE A 425 2.62 24.32 0.73
C ILE A 425 3.08 24.46 2.18
N LEU A 426 4.07 25.32 2.44
CA LEU A 426 4.58 25.56 3.80
C LEU A 426 3.50 26.11 4.75
N ARG A 427 2.54 26.86 4.20
CA ARG A 427 1.39 27.41 4.95
C ARG A 427 0.12 26.55 4.83
N PHE A 428 0.20 25.40 4.18
CA PHE A 428 -0.94 24.49 4.11
C PHE A 428 -1.18 23.88 5.49
N ASP A 429 -2.46 23.80 5.87
CA ASP A 429 -2.92 23.39 7.19
C ASP A 429 -2.98 21.85 7.24
N PHE A 430 -1.80 21.22 7.33
CA PHE A 430 -1.67 19.78 7.48
C PHE A 430 -2.09 19.33 8.88
N PRO A 431 -2.78 18.19 9.04
CA PRO A 431 -2.98 17.58 10.36
C PRO A 431 -1.64 17.36 11.07
N SER A 432 -0.62 16.92 10.34
CA SER A 432 0.75 16.86 10.87
C SER A 432 1.74 17.33 9.81
N PRO A 433 2.32 18.53 9.96
CA PRO A 433 3.15 19.12 8.92
C PRO A 433 4.41 18.26 8.70
N PRO A 434 4.80 18.03 7.44
CA PRO A 434 5.99 17.25 7.12
C PRO A 434 7.28 17.98 7.51
N PRO A 435 8.39 17.26 7.73
CA PRO A 435 9.70 17.88 7.92
C PRO A 435 10.08 18.77 6.74
N ALA A 436 10.66 19.94 7.03
CA ALA A 436 11.07 20.89 6.00
C ALA A 436 12.09 20.28 5.02
N GLN A 437 12.98 19.40 5.50
CA GLN A 437 13.96 18.69 4.66
C GLN A 437 13.29 17.76 3.64
N ASN A 438 12.25 17.01 4.04
CA ASN A 438 11.51 16.14 3.12
C ASN A 438 10.80 16.98 2.05
N LEU A 439 10.22 18.12 2.44
CA LEU A 439 9.55 19.01 1.50
C LEU A 439 10.53 19.66 0.53
N LEU A 440 11.70 20.09 1.02
CA LEU A 440 12.77 20.65 0.19
C LEU A 440 13.24 19.62 -0.84
N SER A 441 13.56 18.41 -0.41
CA SER A 441 14.02 17.34 -1.30
C SER A 441 12.97 16.97 -2.36
N ALA A 442 11.68 16.97 -2.00
CA ALA A 442 10.59 16.79 -2.96
C ALA A 442 10.53 17.94 -3.97
N LEU A 443 10.66 19.20 -3.54
CA LEU A 443 10.68 20.36 -4.45
C LEU A 443 11.90 20.33 -5.37
N GLU A 444 13.09 19.99 -4.88
CA GLU A 444 14.31 19.83 -5.68
C GLU A 444 14.13 18.73 -6.74
N THR A 445 13.56 17.58 -6.36
CA THR A 445 13.29 16.48 -7.29
C THR A 445 12.29 16.92 -8.37
N LEU A 446 11.20 17.59 -7.99
CA LEU A 446 10.19 18.07 -8.95
C LEU A 446 10.71 19.17 -9.86
N PHE A 447 11.58 20.05 -9.36
CA PHE A 447 12.25 21.06 -10.17
C PHE A 447 13.20 20.41 -11.16
N ALA A 448 14.00 19.43 -10.72
CA ALA A 448 14.88 18.66 -11.59
C ALA A 448 14.09 17.96 -12.70
N LEU A 449 12.91 17.39 -12.41
CA LEU A 449 12.04 16.73 -13.39
C LEU A 449 11.28 17.71 -14.32
N ASP A 450 11.57 19.01 -14.26
CA ASP A 450 10.82 20.08 -14.94
C ASP A 450 9.32 20.09 -14.62
N ALA A 451 8.92 19.51 -13.48
CA ALA A 451 7.51 19.44 -13.09
C ALA A 451 7.05 20.76 -12.45
N ILE A 452 7.99 21.48 -11.83
CA ILE A 452 7.78 22.85 -11.32
C ILE A 452 8.85 23.79 -11.87
N ASN A 453 8.50 25.07 -11.99
CA ASN A 453 9.44 26.13 -12.37
C ASN A 453 10.13 26.76 -11.16
N GLU A 454 11.01 27.75 -11.38
CA GLU A 454 11.76 28.47 -10.33
C GLU A 454 10.84 29.17 -9.31
N GLN A 455 9.63 29.57 -9.72
CA GLN A 455 8.63 30.16 -8.82
C GLN A 455 7.82 29.08 -8.06
N GLY A 456 8.12 27.80 -8.27
CA GLY A 456 7.45 26.66 -7.67
C GLY A 456 6.05 26.39 -8.24
N ASN A 457 5.72 26.91 -9.42
CA ASN A 457 4.44 26.64 -10.11
C ASN A 457 4.57 25.43 -11.03
N LEU A 458 3.49 24.67 -11.21
CA LEU A 458 3.47 23.55 -12.15
C LEU A 458 3.71 24.04 -13.58
N THR A 459 4.62 23.37 -14.27
CA THR A 459 4.90 23.61 -15.69
C THR A 459 3.81 23.00 -16.57
N LYS A 460 3.62 23.57 -17.77
CA LYS A 460 2.73 23.01 -18.80
C LYS A 460 3.57 22.51 -19.98
N PRO A 461 3.33 21.29 -20.50
CA PRO A 461 2.36 20.29 -20.02
C PRO A 461 2.88 19.40 -18.88
N VAL A 462 4.19 19.38 -18.62
CA VAL A 462 4.87 18.37 -17.79
C VAL A 462 4.30 18.28 -16.37
N GLY A 463 4.34 19.37 -15.59
CA GLY A 463 3.89 19.38 -14.20
C GLY A 463 2.44 18.94 -14.00
N TYR A 464 1.52 19.46 -14.83
CA TYR A 464 0.11 19.08 -14.77
C TYR A 464 -0.12 17.62 -15.12
N LEU A 465 0.55 17.12 -16.17
CA LEU A 465 0.45 15.71 -16.54
C LEU A 465 0.95 14.78 -15.43
N LEU A 466 2.12 15.10 -14.85
CA LEU A 466 2.70 14.33 -13.76
C LEU A 466 1.78 14.30 -12.52
N ALA A 467 1.07 15.39 -12.23
CA ALA A 467 0.13 15.46 -11.12
C ALA A 467 -1.16 14.64 -11.33
N GLU A 468 -1.60 14.49 -12.57
CA GLU A 468 -2.78 13.70 -12.92
C GLU A 468 -2.50 12.19 -13.04
N LEU A 469 -1.26 11.84 -13.43
CA LEU A 469 -0.84 10.46 -13.55
C LEU A 469 -0.78 9.80 -12.17
N PRO A 470 -1.21 8.53 -12.05
CA PRO A 470 -1.29 7.88 -10.75
C PRO A 470 0.05 7.22 -10.34
N PHE A 471 1.18 7.60 -10.94
CA PHE A 471 2.50 7.01 -10.67
C PHE A 471 3.39 7.96 -9.86
N SER A 472 4.60 7.49 -9.50
CA SER A 472 5.63 8.39 -8.99
C SER A 472 5.98 9.46 -10.03
N ALA A 473 6.56 10.58 -9.59
CA ALA A 473 6.95 11.67 -10.49
C ALA A 473 7.95 11.19 -11.56
N MET A 474 8.89 10.32 -11.20
CA MET A 474 9.91 9.76 -12.11
C MET A 474 9.29 8.83 -13.16
N LEU A 475 8.41 7.90 -12.77
CA LEU A 475 7.70 7.03 -13.72
C LEU A 475 6.79 7.84 -14.66
N SER A 476 6.16 8.89 -14.13
CA SER A 476 5.32 9.79 -14.92
C SER A 476 6.14 10.62 -15.92
N LYS A 477 7.33 11.10 -15.53
CA LYS A 477 8.29 11.76 -16.44
C LYS A 477 8.79 10.80 -17.51
N MET A 478 9.13 9.56 -17.14
CA MET A 478 9.53 8.52 -18.09
C MET A 478 8.45 8.28 -19.15
N LEU A 479 7.18 8.15 -18.74
CA LEU A 479 6.05 8.00 -19.66
C LEU A 479 5.89 9.22 -20.57
N PHE A 480 6.01 10.44 -20.04
CA PHE A 480 5.91 11.65 -20.85
C PHE A 480 7.00 11.72 -21.93
N VAL A 481 8.26 11.49 -21.54
CA VAL A 481 9.41 11.53 -22.46
C VAL A 481 9.34 10.42 -23.51
N SER A 482 8.78 9.26 -23.16
CA SER A 482 8.66 8.13 -24.09
C SER A 482 7.85 8.44 -25.36
N GLY A 483 6.85 9.32 -25.26
CA GLY A 483 6.08 9.77 -26.43
C GLY A 483 6.91 10.65 -27.37
N GLN A 484 7.86 11.42 -26.83
CA GLN A 484 8.77 12.27 -27.61
C GLN A 484 9.89 11.45 -28.27
N MET A 485 10.38 10.42 -27.56
CA MET A 485 11.45 9.53 -28.03
C MET A 485 10.96 8.38 -28.92
N GLY A 486 9.65 8.20 -29.07
CA GLY A 486 9.07 7.19 -29.94
C GLY A 486 9.08 5.76 -29.39
N CYS A 487 9.17 5.59 -28.06
CA CYS A 487 9.28 4.29 -27.37
C CYS A 487 8.20 4.06 -26.30
N SER A 488 7.10 4.80 -26.39
CA SER A 488 5.99 4.77 -25.43
C SER A 488 5.31 3.40 -25.27
N GLU A 489 5.26 2.57 -26.31
CA GLU A 489 4.61 1.26 -26.24
C GLU A 489 5.35 0.32 -25.26
N GLU A 490 6.67 0.28 -25.37
CA GLU A 490 7.55 -0.48 -24.51
C GLU A 490 7.57 0.10 -23.09
N ILE A 491 7.64 1.44 -22.96
CA ILE A 491 7.67 2.11 -21.65
C ILE A 491 6.35 1.92 -20.88
N ILE A 492 5.19 1.96 -21.54
CA ILE A 492 3.90 1.65 -20.90
C ILE A 492 3.90 0.21 -20.39
N THR A 493 4.47 -0.71 -21.16
CA THR A 493 4.59 -2.12 -20.78
C THR A 493 5.48 -2.28 -19.54
N ILE A 494 6.65 -1.63 -19.52
CA ILE A 494 7.56 -1.61 -18.37
C ILE A 494 6.84 -1.03 -17.13
N ILE A 495 6.15 0.11 -17.28
CA ILE A 495 5.38 0.70 -16.18
C ILE A 495 4.32 -0.28 -15.68
N ALA A 496 3.56 -0.93 -16.56
CA ALA A 496 2.54 -1.90 -16.16
C ALA A 496 3.13 -3.07 -15.34
N MET A 497 4.31 -3.57 -15.74
CA MET A 497 5.04 -4.61 -15.03
C MET A 497 5.56 -4.17 -13.66
N LEU A 498 5.96 -2.90 -13.50
CA LEU A 498 6.39 -2.34 -12.21
C LEU A 498 5.22 -2.06 -11.25
N GLN A 499 4.00 -1.87 -11.78
CA GLN A 499 2.82 -1.59 -10.96
C GLN A 499 2.14 -2.83 -10.40
N VAL A 500 2.49 -4.02 -10.88
CA VAL A 500 2.06 -5.28 -10.27
C VAL A 500 3.02 -5.70 -9.16
N GLN A 501 2.57 -6.58 -8.28
CA GLN A 501 3.46 -7.24 -7.32
C GLN A 501 4.53 -8.08 -8.05
N SER A 502 5.43 -8.72 -7.30
CA SER A 502 6.47 -9.60 -7.85
C SER A 502 5.94 -10.46 -9.00
N VAL A 503 6.53 -10.30 -10.19
CA VAL A 503 6.22 -11.10 -11.38
C VAL A 503 6.83 -12.49 -11.24
N PHE A 504 8.02 -12.55 -10.62
CA PHE A 504 8.75 -13.78 -10.38
C PHE A 504 8.24 -14.47 -9.11
N SER A 505 8.00 -15.76 -9.20
CA SER A 505 7.68 -16.62 -8.07
C SER A 505 8.93 -16.92 -7.25
N ARG A 506 8.75 -17.07 -5.93
CA ARG A 506 9.82 -17.46 -5.00
C ARG A 506 9.48 -18.82 -4.41
N PRO A 507 9.86 -19.93 -5.07
CA PRO A 507 9.60 -21.26 -4.52
C PRO A 507 10.39 -21.47 -3.22
N VAL A 508 9.83 -22.27 -2.31
CA VAL A 508 10.44 -22.53 -0.99
C VAL A 508 11.65 -23.47 -1.10
N SER A 509 11.57 -24.48 -1.98
CA SER A 509 12.65 -25.45 -2.18
C SER A 509 13.85 -24.84 -2.90
N ALA A 510 15.05 -25.05 -2.36
CA ALA A 510 16.31 -24.59 -2.96
C ALA A 510 16.51 -25.10 -4.40
N VAL A 511 16.07 -26.34 -4.70
CA VAL A 511 16.14 -26.91 -6.06
C VAL A 511 15.25 -26.11 -7.00
N ALA A 512 14.01 -25.85 -6.60
CA ALA A 512 13.07 -25.07 -7.39
C ALA A 512 13.52 -23.61 -7.54
N GLN A 513 14.19 -23.02 -6.55
CA GLN A 513 14.79 -21.68 -6.67
C GLN A 513 15.88 -21.65 -7.73
N GLN A 514 16.74 -22.68 -7.77
CA GLN A 514 17.78 -22.77 -8.77
C GLN A 514 17.20 -22.97 -10.18
N SER A 515 16.21 -23.86 -10.33
CA SER A 515 15.49 -24.03 -11.59
C SER A 515 14.81 -22.74 -12.06
N GLY A 516 14.21 -21.99 -11.13
CA GLY A 516 13.63 -20.67 -11.42
C GLY A 516 14.66 -19.67 -11.95
N ARG A 517 15.83 -19.58 -11.31
CA ARG A 517 16.93 -18.72 -11.81
C ARG A 517 17.38 -19.11 -13.21
N ILE A 518 17.50 -20.40 -13.50
CA ILE A 518 17.86 -20.88 -14.85
C ILE A 518 16.76 -20.54 -15.86
N ALA A 519 15.49 -20.65 -15.47
CA ALA A 519 14.38 -20.29 -16.33
C ALA A 519 14.37 -18.78 -16.63
N HIS A 520 14.57 -17.92 -15.62
CA HIS A 520 14.58 -16.47 -15.78
C HIS A 520 15.66 -15.98 -16.75
N ARG A 521 16.83 -16.63 -16.81
CA ARG A 521 17.92 -16.34 -17.77
C ARG A 521 17.49 -16.28 -19.23
N HIS A 522 16.37 -16.89 -19.60
CA HIS A 522 15.84 -16.81 -20.97
C HIS A 522 15.35 -15.40 -21.35
N PHE A 523 15.04 -14.56 -20.36
CA PHE A 523 14.57 -13.19 -20.56
C PHE A 523 15.59 -12.13 -20.17
N GLU A 524 16.63 -12.51 -19.42
CA GLU A 524 17.64 -11.60 -18.90
C GLU A 524 18.44 -10.96 -20.04
N VAL A 525 18.68 -9.66 -19.90
CA VAL A 525 19.50 -8.87 -20.83
C VAL A 525 20.55 -8.07 -20.07
N ALA A 526 21.67 -7.82 -20.74
CA ALA A 526 22.83 -7.14 -20.15
C ALA A 526 22.56 -5.65 -19.87
N GLU A 527 21.55 -5.07 -20.52
CA GLU A 527 21.12 -3.69 -20.34
C GLU A 527 20.32 -3.49 -19.05
N GLY A 528 19.78 -4.57 -18.46
CA GLY A 528 19.27 -4.56 -17.08
C GLY A 528 17.81 -5.00 -16.89
N ASP A 529 17.30 -4.69 -15.70
CA ASP A 529 16.06 -5.26 -15.16
C ASP A 529 14.80 -4.73 -15.84
N PHE A 530 14.76 -3.43 -16.20
CA PHE A 530 13.57 -2.85 -16.86
C PHE A 530 13.28 -3.51 -18.21
N ILE A 531 14.32 -3.76 -19.00
CA ILE A 531 14.18 -4.42 -20.31
C ILE A 531 13.93 -5.93 -20.13
N THR A 532 14.49 -6.53 -19.09
CA THR A 532 14.16 -7.92 -18.73
C THR A 532 12.65 -8.07 -18.44
N LEU A 533 12.03 -7.13 -17.72
CA LEU A 533 10.58 -7.12 -17.50
C LEU A 533 9.79 -6.98 -18.81
N LEU A 534 10.27 -6.17 -19.75
CA LEU A 534 9.67 -6.05 -21.09
C LEU A 534 9.72 -7.39 -21.84
N ASN A 535 10.84 -8.11 -21.79
CA ASN A 535 10.99 -9.42 -22.41
C ASN A 535 10.06 -10.47 -21.80
N VAL A 536 9.95 -10.50 -20.46
CA VAL A 536 9.03 -11.40 -19.75
C VAL A 536 7.58 -11.14 -20.16
N PHE A 537 7.16 -9.88 -20.23
CA PHE A 537 5.81 -9.52 -20.68
C PHE A 537 5.58 -9.93 -22.13
N THR A 538 6.54 -9.62 -23.00
CA THR A 538 6.45 -9.91 -24.43
C THR A 538 6.31 -11.41 -24.67
N GLY A 539 7.17 -12.24 -24.05
CA GLY A 539 7.09 -13.69 -24.15
C GLY A 539 5.79 -14.26 -23.58
N PHE A 540 5.26 -13.70 -22.49
CA PHE A 540 3.98 -14.12 -21.93
C PHE A 540 2.81 -13.86 -22.89
N VAL A 541 2.80 -12.72 -23.57
CA VAL A 541 1.74 -12.37 -24.53
C VAL A 541 1.84 -13.22 -25.80
N GLU A 542 3.05 -13.54 -26.25
CA GLU A 542 3.28 -14.41 -27.41
C GLU A 542 2.80 -15.84 -27.22
N GLU A 543 3.11 -16.40 -26.06
CA GLU A 543 2.78 -17.79 -25.71
C GLU A 543 1.33 -17.92 -25.22
N GLY A 544 0.45 -17.05 -25.73
CA GLY A 544 -0.99 -17.09 -25.52
C GLY A 544 -1.45 -16.76 -24.10
N MET A 545 -0.62 -16.12 -23.27
CA MET A 545 -0.92 -15.81 -21.87
C MET A 545 -1.41 -17.04 -21.09
N THR A 546 -0.66 -18.13 -21.14
CA THR A 546 -1.03 -19.43 -20.57
C THR A 546 -0.49 -19.61 -19.15
N LYS A 547 -1.17 -20.44 -18.34
CA LYS A 547 -0.69 -20.81 -17.00
C LYS A 547 0.55 -21.69 -17.09
N GLU A 548 0.62 -22.50 -18.14
CA GLU A 548 1.69 -23.43 -18.46
C GLU A 548 3.00 -22.68 -18.71
N PHE A 549 2.98 -21.62 -19.53
CA PHE A 549 4.14 -20.74 -19.73
C PHE A 549 4.61 -20.15 -18.40
N CYS A 550 3.70 -19.59 -17.60
CA CYS A 550 4.06 -19.04 -16.30
C CYS A 550 4.64 -20.10 -15.35
N GLY A 551 4.11 -21.32 -15.35
CA GLY A 551 4.64 -22.42 -14.56
C GLY A 551 6.05 -22.83 -14.98
N GLN A 552 6.31 -22.93 -16.29
CA GLN A 552 7.63 -23.26 -16.84
C GLN A 552 8.69 -22.22 -16.47
N TYR A 553 8.32 -20.94 -16.50
CA TYR A 553 9.23 -19.83 -16.26
C TYR A 553 9.17 -19.25 -14.85
N TYR A 554 8.52 -19.95 -13.91
CA TYR A 554 8.40 -19.53 -12.51
C TYR A 554 7.81 -18.11 -12.37
N LEU A 555 6.87 -17.75 -13.24
CA LEU A 555 6.14 -16.48 -13.22
C LEU A 555 4.80 -16.64 -12.50
N ILE A 556 4.32 -15.55 -11.90
CA ILE A 556 3.02 -15.53 -11.24
C ILE A 556 1.95 -15.14 -12.27
N TYR A 557 1.25 -16.14 -12.82
CA TYR A 557 0.22 -15.98 -13.87
C TYR A 557 -0.76 -14.83 -13.62
N ARG A 558 -1.27 -14.75 -12.40
CA ARG A 558 -2.22 -13.72 -11.97
C ARG A 558 -1.65 -12.32 -12.10
N ASN A 559 -0.39 -12.13 -11.71
CA ASN A 559 0.28 -10.83 -11.78
C ASN A 559 0.60 -10.47 -13.23
N MET A 560 0.96 -11.45 -14.07
CA MET A 560 1.17 -11.26 -15.51
C MET A 560 -0.12 -10.84 -16.23
N LYS A 561 -1.22 -11.55 -15.99
CA LYS A 561 -2.54 -11.18 -16.53
C LYS A 561 -2.97 -9.79 -16.08
N ARG A 562 -2.69 -9.44 -14.83
CA ARG A 562 -2.98 -8.10 -14.30
C ARG A 562 -2.13 -7.03 -14.96
N ALA A 563 -0.85 -7.30 -15.21
CA ALA A 563 0.03 -6.38 -15.92
C ALA A 563 -0.49 -6.12 -17.34
N TYR A 564 -1.01 -7.15 -18.02
CA TYR A 564 -1.63 -7.01 -19.34
C TYR A 564 -2.86 -6.10 -19.29
N GLU A 565 -3.80 -6.35 -18.36
CA GLU A 565 -4.98 -5.49 -18.17
C GLU A 565 -4.59 -4.03 -17.89
N LEU A 566 -3.59 -3.83 -17.03
CA LEU A 566 -3.08 -2.49 -16.71
C LEU A 566 -2.47 -1.82 -17.93
N ARG A 567 -1.67 -2.54 -18.72
CA ARG A 567 -1.09 -2.01 -19.96
C ARG A 567 -2.17 -1.48 -20.90
N GLU A 568 -3.22 -2.25 -21.16
CA GLU A 568 -4.32 -1.84 -22.05
C GLU A 568 -5.04 -0.57 -21.56
N GLN A 569 -5.27 -0.49 -20.24
CA GLN A 569 -5.82 0.71 -19.62
C GLN A 569 -4.89 1.91 -19.75
N LEU A 570 -3.58 1.70 -19.57
CA LEU A 570 -2.58 2.76 -19.69
C LEU A 570 -2.41 3.26 -21.11
N VAL A 571 -2.42 2.38 -22.11
CA VAL A 571 -2.43 2.78 -23.53
C VAL A 571 -3.66 3.64 -23.83
N THR A 572 -4.83 3.22 -23.34
CA THR A 572 -6.08 3.98 -23.50
C THR A 572 -6.00 5.36 -22.84
N LEU A 573 -5.49 5.44 -21.61
CA LEU A 573 -5.34 6.69 -20.87
C LEU A 573 -4.30 7.62 -21.51
N ALA A 574 -3.11 7.09 -21.83
CA ALA A 574 -2.03 7.82 -22.49
C ALA A 574 -2.52 8.47 -23.78
N ARG A 575 -3.20 7.69 -24.63
CA ARG A 575 -3.70 8.16 -25.93
C ARG A 575 -4.91 9.09 -25.81
N LYS A 576 -5.98 8.68 -25.13
CA LYS A 576 -7.27 9.39 -25.15
C LYS A 576 -7.31 10.58 -24.20
N LYS A 577 -6.68 10.47 -23.02
CA LYS A 577 -6.77 11.50 -21.99
C LYS A 577 -5.59 12.46 -22.03
N TYR A 578 -4.39 11.94 -22.22
CA TYR A 578 -3.15 12.72 -22.07
C TYR A 578 -2.50 13.13 -23.40
N GLY A 579 -2.99 12.60 -24.53
CA GLY A 579 -2.44 12.92 -25.86
C GLY A 579 -0.99 12.47 -26.04
N ILE A 580 -0.53 11.48 -25.28
CA ILE A 580 0.80 10.88 -25.45
C ILE A 580 0.73 9.97 -26.69
N PRO A 581 1.54 10.23 -27.74
CA PRO A 581 1.53 9.41 -28.92
C PRO A 581 2.07 8.02 -28.62
N ILE A 582 1.45 7.00 -29.19
CA ILE A 582 1.83 5.60 -29.00
C ILE A 582 2.67 5.15 -30.18
N PHE A 583 3.98 5.12 -29.96
CA PHE A 583 4.99 4.63 -30.90
C PHE A 583 5.83 3.53 -30.24
N SER A 584 6.26 2.58 -31.08
CA SER A 584 7.25 1.56 -30.74
C SER A 584 8.59 1.93 -31.36
N CYS A 585 9.67 1.77 -30.59
CA CYS A 585 11.04 1.94 -31.09
C CYS A 585 11.56 0.73 -31.86
N LYS A 586 10.69 -0.26 -32.14
CA LYS A 586 11.00 -1.47 -32.92
C LYS A 586 12.23 -2.24 -32.43
N GLY A 587 12.45 -2.24 -31.12
CA GLY A 587 13.57 -2.95 -30.49
C GLY A 587 14.87 -2.14 -30.35
N ASP A 588 14.85 -0.81 -30.57
CA ASP A 588 16.00 0.03 -30.23
C ASP A 588 16.15 0.17 -28.70
N VAL A 589 17.03 -0.66 -28.16
CA VAL A 589 17.34 -0.73 -26.73
C VAL A 589 18.04 0.54 -26.23
N GLU A 590 18.86 1.20 -27.06
CA GLU A 590 19.52 2.44 -26.65
C GLU A 590 18.51 3.55 -26.40
N THR A 591 17.50 3.68 -27.28
CA THR A 591 16.39 4.62 -27.08
C THR A 591 15.59 4.30 -25.80
N LEU A 592 15.39 3.03 -25.46
CA LEU A 592 14.73 2.63 -24.20
C LEU A 592 15.56 3.03 -22.98
N CYS A 593 16.86 2.70 -22.97
CA CYS A 593 17.74 3.06 -21.86
C CYS A 593 17.86 4.57 -21.68
N LYS A 594 17.94 5.34 -22.77
CA LYS A 594 17.89 6.81 -22.71
C LYS A 594 16.56 7.31 -22.13
N CYS A 595 15.43 6.75 -22.54
CA CYS A 595 14.12 7.14 -22.01
C CYS A 595 13.99 6.83 -20.51
N ILE A 596 14.46 5.65 -20.06
CA ILE A 596 14.52 5.28 -18.64
C ILE A 596 15.40 6.29 -17.88
N THR A 597 16.57 6.59 -18.43
CA THR A 597 17.50 7.58 -17.86
C THR A 597 16.84 8.95 -17.73
N ALA A 598 16.08 9.41 -18.73
CA ALA A 598 15.39 10.70 -18.69
C ALA A 598 14.30 10.78 -17.59
N GLY A 599 13.75 9.65 -17.14
CA GLY A 599 12.83 9.60 -16.00
C GLY A 599 13.52 9.50 -14.64
N PHE A 600 14.67 8.83 -14.60
CA PHE A 600 15.36 8.41 -13.37
C PHE A 600 16.77 9.00 -13.23
N PHE A 601 17.10 10.09 -13.96
CA PHE A 601 18.43 10.68 -13.95
C PHE A 601 18.85 11.19 -12.56
N THR A 602 17.94 11.40 -11.61
CA THR A 602 18.31 11.73 -10.22
C THR A 602 18.80 10.52 -9.42
N GLN A 603 18.56 9.30 -9.91
CA GLN A 603 18.84 8.01 -9.27
C GLN A 603 19.94 7.24 -10.00
N VAL A 604 21.14 7.84 -10.01
CA VAL A 604 22.31 7.28 -10.70
C VAL A 604 23.39 6.86 -9.70
N ALA A 605 23.99 5.70 -9.95
CA ALA A 605 25.17 5.21 -9.26
C ALA A 605 26.32 4.94 -10.24
N TYR A 606 27.54 5.08 -9.76
CA TYR A 606 28.76 4.75 -10.52
C TYR A 606 29.62 3.77 -9.74
N LEU A 607 30.34 2.91 -10.46
CA LEU A 607 31.28 1.98 -9.84
C LEU A 607 32.55 2.74 -9.45
N HIS A 608 32.78 2.89 -8.16
CA HIS A 608 33.97 3.54 -7.63
C HIS A 608 35.20 2.63 -7.82
N HIS A 609 36.40 3.22 -7.91
CA HIS A 609 37.67 2.47 -8.05
C HIS A 609 37.94 1.51 -6.88
N SER A 610 37.25 1.68 -5.75
CA SER A 610 37.28 0.73 -4.62
C SER A 610 36.46 -0.54 -4.84
N GLY A 611 35.76 -0.67 -5.98
CA GLY A 611 34.90 -1.81 -6.29
C GLY A 611 33.50 -1.76 -5.67
N VAL A 612 33.08 -0.59 -5.16
CA VAL A 612 31.75 -0.38 -4.55
C VAL A 612 30.99 0.67 -5.37
N TYR A 613 29.69 0.49 -5.55
CA TYR A 613 28.88 1.51 -6.20
C TYR A 613 28.65 2.70 -5.26
N ARG A 614 28.68 3.92 -5.80
CA ARG A 614 28.32 5.13 -5.07
C ARG A 614 27.27 5.93 -5.82
N GLN A 615 26.29 6.44 -5.10
CA GLN A 615 25.32 7.38 -5.66
C GLN A 615 26.02 8.68 -6.07
N ILE A 616 25.72 9.22 -7.26
CA ILE A 616 26.38 10.44 -7.74
C ILE A 616 26.04 11.66 -6.86
N SER A 617 24.78 11.79 -6.42
CA SER A 617 24.32 12.96 -5.66
C SER A 617 24.83 13.02 -4.22
N SER A 618 24.90 11.87 -3.53
CA SER A 618 25.18 11.81 -2.09
C SER A 618 26.53 11.16 -1.74
N GLY A 619 27.15 10.46 -2.67
CA GLY A 619 28.33 9.61 -2.40
C GLY A 619 28.02 8.35 -1.57
N THR A 620 26.75 8.08 -1.26
CA THR A 620 26.34 6.93 -0.44
C THR A 620 26.71 5.62 -1.14
N GLU A 621 27.26 4.68 -0.38
CA GLU A 621 27.61 3.35 -0.89
C GLU A 621 26.37 2.49 -1.12
N LEU A 622 26.33 1.86 -2.30
CA LEU A 622 25.22 1.07 -2.81
C LEU A 622 25.73 -0.29 -3.29
N ALA A 623 24.83 -1.28 -3.32
CA ALA A 623 25.09 -2.59 -3.89
C ALA A 623 23.97 -2.96 -4.87
N ILE A 624 24.26 -3.71 -5.93
CA ILE A 624 23.21 -4.27 -6.79
C ILE A 624 22.47 -5.36 -6.00
N HIS A 625 21.14 -5.34 -6.02
CA HIS A 625 20.34 -6.35 -5.33
C HIS A 625 20.59 -7.75 -5.93
N PRO A 626 20.70 -8.83 -5.12
CA PRO A 626 20.96 -10.19 -5.61
C PRO A 626 19.94 -10.79 -6.59
N ASN A 627 18.79 -10.15 -6.77
CA ASN A 627 17.75 -10.56 -7.71
C ASN A 627 17.83 -9.82 -9.05
N SER A 628 18.68 -8.81 -9.17
CA SER A 628 18.88 -8.10 -10.43
C SER A 628 19.67 -8.97 -11.39
N THR A 629 19.37 -8.86 -12.68
CA THR A 629 20.11 -9.56 -13.74
C THR A 629 21.58 -9.13 -13.78
N LEU A 630 21.87 -7.92 -13.31
CA LEU A 630 23.21 -7.34 -13.27
C LEU A 630 24.05 -7.81 -12.08
N TYR A 631 23.49 -8.58 -11.14
CA TYR A 631 24.23 -9.03 -9.95
C TYR A 631 25.39 -9.98 -10.28
N THR A 632 25.20 -10.86 -11.26
CA THR A 632 26.21 -11.86 -11.65
C THR A 632 27.03 -11.47 -12.89
N LEU A 633 26.69 -10.34 -13.52
CA LEU A 633 27.36 -9.85 -14.72
C LEU A 633 28.55 -8.95 -14.37
N PRO A 634 29.48 -8.71 -15.31
CA PRO A 634 30.51 -7.68 -15.15
C PRO A 634 29.87 -6.35 -14.76
N GLN A 635 30.37 -5.76 -13.68
CA GLN A 635 29.79 -4.54 -13.12
C GLN A 635 29.98 -3.37 -14.08
N ALA A 636 28.86 -2.79 -14.52
CA ALA A 636 28.88 -1.63 -15.39
C ALA A 636 29.38 -0.37 -14.66
N GLN A 637 30.05 0.52 -15.39
CA GLN A 637 30.64 1.72 -14.80
C GLN A 637 29.58 2.70 -14.28
N TYR A 638 28.43 2.81 -14.95
CA TYR A 638 27.31 3.67 -14.58
C TYR A 638 25.98 2.92 -14.71
N VAL A 639 25.12 3.10 -13.73
CA VAL A 639 23.78 2.51 -13.69
C VAL A 639 22.76 3.50 -13.17
N VAL A 640 21.55 3.41 -13.70
CA VAL A 640 20.34 3.99 -13.12
C VAL A 640 19.62 2.90 -12.34
N TYR A 641 18.99 3.25 -11.22
CA TYR A 641 18.13 2.35 -10.46
C TYR A 641 16.75 2.96 -10.25
N GLY A 642 15.73 2.12 -10.11
CA GLY A 642 14.37 2.58 -9.86
C GLY A 642 14.02 2.73 -8.37
N GLU A 643 14.60 1.88 -7.52
CA GLU A 643 14.31 1.86 -6.09
C GLU A 643 15.54 1.48 -5.27
N LEU A 644 15.57 1.92 -4.01
CA LEU A 644 16.57 1.49 -3.02
C LEU A 644 15.88 0.67 -1.92
N LEU A 645 16.50 -0.46 -1.56
CA LEU A 645 16.05 -1.36 -0.51
C LEU A 645 17.11 -1.44 0.58
N GLN A 646 16.80 -0.91 1.76
CA GLN A 646 17.67 -1.06 2.92
C GLN A 646 17.39 -2.40 3.60
N THR A 647 18.39 -3.27 3.63
CA THR A 647 18.40 -4.46 4.49
C THR A 647 19.70 -4.45 5.30
N THR A 648 20.61 -5.41 5.07
CA THR A 648 21.97 -5.41 5.62
C THR A 648 22.87 -4.36 4.97
N LYS A 649 22.63 -4.09 3.68
CA LYS A 649 23.23 -3.01 2.89
C LYS A 649 22.11 -2.25 2.19
N LEU A 650 22.46 -1.12 1.58
CA LEU A 650 21.55 -0.37 0.73
C LEU A 650 21.64 -0.93 -0.70
N PHE A 651 20.60 -1.66 -1.11
CA PHE A 651 20.56 -2.37 -2.38
C PHE A 651 19.77 -1.58 -3.44
N MET A 652 20.34 -1.46 -4.63
CA MET A 652 19.68 -0.94 -5.83
C MET A 652 18.81 -2.03 -6.47
N ASN A 653 17.56 -1.69 -6.75
CA ASN A 653 16.61 -2.55 -7.44
C ASN A 653 16.12 -1.87 -8.74
N HIS A 654 15.72 -2.68 -9.72
CA HIS A 654 15.38 -2.23 -11.07
C HIS A 654 16.53 -1.44 -11.72
N VAL A 655 17.65 -2.12 -11.93
CA VAL A 655 18.90 -1.51 -12.38
C VAL A 655 19.01 -1.59 -13.89
N THR A 656 19.38 -0.48 -14.54
CA THR A 656 19.68 -0.42 -15.98
C THR A 656 21.03 0.24 -16.22
N VAL A 657 21.80 -0.36 -17.13
CA VAL A 657 23.11 0.15 -17.54
C VAL A 657 22.94 1.40 -18.38
N ILE A 658 23.76 2.42 -18.11
CA ILE A 658 23.71 3.68 -18.84
C ILE A 658 25.10 4.14 -19.29
N LYS A 659 25.14 4.98 -20.33
CA LYS A 659 26.35 5.69 -20.73
C LYS A 659 26.44 7.03 -20.01
N ARG A 660 27.65 7.47 -19.67
CA ARG A 660 27.88 8.72 -18.91
C ARG A 660 27.38 9.95 -19.67
N GLU A 661 27.52 9.95 -20.99
CA GLU A 661 27.20 11.06 -21.88
C GLU A 661 25.69 11.37 -21.88
N TRP A 662 24.86 10.34 -21.69
CA TRP A 662 23.40 10.48 -21.65
C TRP A 662 22.94 11.36 -20.48
N LEU A 663 23.67 11.40 -19.37
CA LEU A 663 23.30 12.24 -18.22
C LEU A 663 23.39 13.73 -18.57
N THR A 664 24.46 14.12 -19.26
CA THR A 664 24.63 15.49 -19.74
C THR A 664 23.77 15.83 -20.95
N GLU A 665 23.41 14.83 -21.77
CA GLU A 665 22.50 15.00 -22.91
C GLU A 665 21.05 15.21 -22.45
N LEU A 666 20.58 14.38 -21.51
CA LEU A 666 19.16 14.30 -21.11
C LEU A 666 18.83 15.24 -19.94
N ALA A 667 19.80 15.56 -19.08
CA ALA A 667 19.60 16.45 -17.93
C ALA A 667 20.79 17.44 -17.76
N PRO A 668 21.07 18.29 -18.75
CA PRO A 668 22.18 19.26 -18.71
C PRO A 668 22.06 20.30 -17.59
N HIS A 669 20.84 20.56 -17.11
CA HIS A 669 20.55 21.46 -15.98
C HIS A 669 20.90 20.84 -14.63
N TYR A 670 20.96 19.50 -14.54
CA TYR A 670 21.26 18.77 -13.31
C TYR A 670 22.71 18.27 -13.28
N TYR A 671 23.25 17.88 -14.44
CA TYR A 671 24.60 17.34 -14.57
C TYR A 671 25.54 18.27 -15.33
N GLN A 672 26.69 18.56 -14.71
CA GLN A 672 27.80 19.26 -15.34
C GLN A 672 29.07 18.41 -15.28
N GLN A 673 29.84 18.40 -16.36
CA GLN A 673 31.18 17.80 -16.32
C GLN A 673 32.15 18.77 -15.64
N THR A 674 32.72 18.32 -14.54
CA THR A 674 33.82 19.02 -13.87
C THR A 674 35.08 18.18 -14.00
N THR A 675 36.17 18.78 -14.44
CA THR A 675 37.51 18.22 -14.27
C THR A 675 37.95 18.49 -12.84
N VAL A 676 38.21 17.44 -12.08
CA VAL A 676 38.83 17.58 -10.76
C VAL A 676 40.21 18.20 -11.01
N ARG A 677 40.42 19.45 -10.57
CA ARG A 677 41.77 19.98 -10.43
C ARG A 677 42.31 19.35 -9.16
N ASP A 678 43.37 18.57 -9.31
CA ASP A 678 44.12 17.97 -8.20
C ASP A 678 44.54 19.01 -7.15
#